data_AF-A0A8C3GEF3-F1
#
_entry.id   AF-A0A8C3GEF3-F1
#
_cell.length_a   1.000
_cell.length_b   1.000
_cell.length_c   1.000
_cell.angle_alpha   90.00
_cell.angle_beta   90.00
_cell.angle_gamma   90.00
#
_symmetry.space_group_name_H-M   'P 1'
#
loop_
_entity.id
_entity.type
_entity.pdbx_description
1 polymer ?
#
loop_
_entity_poly.entity_id
_entity_poly.type
_entity_poly.pdbx_seq_one_letter_code
_entity_poly.pdbx_strand_id
1 'polypeptide(L)'
;MAAERGGPGQPGLAEGGGQSLLDVARGSEPQTLDASRRRLARIEGLGRLRGLQHLDLSANRIRRIEGLSALGSLRTLNLSGNLITKVEGLENLFNLTALNLSYNHIHDLSGFQCLHGTSYKLSCIDLHSNCINDINHLLHCLKGLHCLTNLTLEKNGKTNPVCQTAGYRETLLQTLPQLMVLDGISVYGEPVDLAEGNLNNLQCLENILDCLVSPGSPSPKHQNDVALPVVTPHIDQALAYFRQRTKVPAQSSVSSSTELVSSSEPEKAILDKIQSEIRIKKIEDQISEILQKVSEASRREAPPNVLKPKRDTDPTSESDHESGKESNKKVVKRSKIPTYHRTTLSTRCHSNHPKSKVTNREERSSSKRPHSHQRDSNLNSSSDAPDLEVVGRRAEILTGRQSNLEKVDEMNSNATEESTYRALIQELDQEKERRWKAEQAEKKLTEHVKELQKHAKEEKNIQSMAVYTTERLKELILKERDAKTRLQADIQQLKGETERLTNELNKAKNKEAEHQKAMQALEETLSKMETQRLQQRAIEMKHVQEAELKASANEREVQLLRISLRQQREKVKQLHELLILKEQEQRKELETRVALHGPEFQDALSKEVAKEEQRHEQRVKEFQEKINMLNQKYTELEDEFRLALTIEAKRFKEVKENFENAAADLVEHQQTLFHLQQKEKEMTSLIQDLTSIVKEQKAKIAELMKSNQEATANVKCRTEELETVIEQDKAKAVQVELLKKENGKLISQLTAQESVIDGLKMERKIWGQELAQQGAHLSQDRGKLEAKIEVLTNEIETLKKQKEQDSDTIRIKNKIVDDQTETIRRLKESLQEKDQQVRKQHEENKKAQKLLQVQLDEKAVEFEELMEKLERQNERKEQLRQQLEEKEVELDDIKKAHSALKKKWQGKGELLSQLEVQVKHMKESFDTKEKKLIEERNKSLQTQRIAMEKLHEMDDAFRKQLESVLAAHEAELVQLANEKQKQIEAANEKVYCVEEEMRQLLQEMANNKKAMENKIRRITSALSDIQQDL
;
A
#
# COMPACT_ATOMS: atom_id res chain seq x y z
N MET A 1 39.17 -4.50 -23.52
CA MET A 1 38.94 -5.94 -23.77
C MET A 1 37.91 -6.43 -22.77
N ALA A 2 37.02 -7.41 -23.01
CA ALA A 2 36.30 -7.83 -24.22
C ALA A 2 35.65 -9.20 -23.91
N ALA A 3 34.32 -9.27 -23.72
CA ALA A 3 33.53 -10.50 -23.75
C ALA A 3 32.03 -10.13 -23.85
N GLU A 4 31.23 -10.99 -24.48
CA GLU A 4 29.78 -10.79 -24.70
C GLU A 4 28.95 -11.94 -24.08
N ARG A 5 27.61 -11.85 -24.27
CA ARG A 5 26.55 -12.84 -24.03
C ARG A 5 26.02 -12.89 -22.58
N GLY A 6 24.71 -13.01 -22.37
CA GLY A 6 23.60 -13.02 -23.35
C GLY A 6 22.24 -12.92 -22.65
N GLY A 7 21.22 -12.39 -23.34
CA GLY A 7 19.90 -12.13 -22.73
C GLY A 7 18.91 -13.31 -22.81
N PRO A 8 17.94 -13.40 -21.89
CA PRO A 8 16.78 -14.30 -22.00
C PRO A 8 15.75 -13.76 -23.01
N GLY A 9 14.96 -14.66 -23.60
CA GLY A 9 14.08 -14.36 -24.73
C GLY A 9 12.64 -13.92 -24.39
N GLN A 10 11.92 -13.51 -25.43
CA GLN A 10 10.48 -13.21 -25.38
C GLN A 10 9.63 -14.47 -25.20
N PRO A 11 8.57 -14.44 -24.38
CA PRO A 11 7.35 -15.20 -24.59
C PRO A 11 6.35 -14.36 -25.41
N GLY A 12 5.96 -14.85 -26.59
CA GLY A 12 5.01 -14.16 -27.46
C GLY A 12 3.55 -14.52 -27.19
N LEU A 13 2.67 -13.52 -27.33
CA LEU A 13 1.25 -13.62 -27.68
C LEU A 13 0.36 -14.63 -26.91
N ALA A 14 -0.27 -14.12 -25.84
CA ALA A 14 -1.62 -14.52 -25.47
C ALA A 14 -2.45 -13.23 -25.22
N GLU A 15 -3.30 -12.86 -26.18
CA GLU A 15 -4.27 -11.77 -26.01
C GLU A 15 -5.58 -12.28 -25.38
N GLY A 16 -6.34 -11.37 -24.75
CA GLY A 16 -7.68 -11.65 -24.21
C GLY A 16 -7.74 -11.75 -22.69
N GLY A 17 -7.86 -10.60 -22.01
CA GLY A 17 -7.95 -10.57 -20.55
C GLY A 17 -7.79 -9.19 -19.91
N GLY A 18 -8.34 -8.14 -20.54
CA GLY A 18 -8.31 -6.79 -19.96
C GLY A 18 -9.29 -6.67 -18.78
N GLN A 19 -8.77 -6.54 -17.56
CA GLN A 19 -9.60 -6.14 -16.41
C GLN A 19 -10.05 -4.70 -16.63
N SER A 20 -11.36 -4.47 -16.69
CA SER A 20 -11.95 -3.12 -16.83
C SER A 20 -12.14 -2.49 -15.46
N LEU A 21 -12.06 -1.15 -15.39
CA LEU A 21 -12.24 -0.39 -14.15
C LEU A 21 -13.68 -0.47 -13.58
N LEU A 22 -14.63 -0.96 -14.38
CA LEU A 22 -16.07 -1.00 -14.07
C LEU A 22 -16.42 -1.72 -12.76
N ASP A 23 -15.63 -2.70 -12.32
CA ASP A 23 -15.89 -3.45 -11.08
C ASP A 23 -15.52 -2.67 -9.80
N VAL A 24 -14.67 -1.65 -9.89
CA VAL A 24 -14.21 -0.86 -8.72
C VAL A 24 -15.25 0.19 -8.31
N ALA A 25 -16.05 0.70 -9.24
CA ALA A 25 -16.97 1.83 -9.04
C ALA A 25 -18.36 1.44 -8.47
N ARG A 26 -18.43 0.39 -7.64
CA ARG A 26 -19.67 -0.10 -6.99
C ARG A 26 -19.73 0.25 -5.50
N GLY A 27 -19.64 1.55 -5.19
CA GLY A 27 -19.75 2.11 -3.83
C GLY A 27 -20.06 3.61 -3.86
N SER A 28 -20.37 4.17 -2.69
CA SER A 28 -20.61 5.61 -2.49
C SER A 28 -19.45 6.45 -3.01
N GLU A 29 -19.74 7.62 -3.62
CA GLU A 29 -18.74 8.49 -4.28
C GLU A 29 -17.50 8.74 -3.39
N PRO A 30 -16.33 8.15 -3.69
CA PRO A 30 -15.15 8.32 -2.87
C PRO A 30 -14.40 9.58 -3.29
N GLN A 31 -13.90 10.34 -2.33
CA GLN A 31 -13.00 11.48 -2.60
C GLN A 31 -11.58 11.03 -2.97
N THR A 32 -11.22 9.77 -2.67
CA THR A 32 -9.92 9.15 -2.92
C THR A 32 -10.12 7.79 -3.61
N LEU A 33 -9.49 7.54 -4.75
CA LEU A 33 -9.53 6.26 -5.46
C LEU A 33 -8.12 5.76 -5.77
N ASP A 34 -7.73 4.64 -5.15
CA ASP A 34 -6.53 3.88 -5.50
C ASP A 34 -6.89 2.71 -6.43
N ALA A 35 -6.40 2.80 -7.66
CA ALA A 35 -6.44 1.76 -8.67
C ALA A 35 -5.02 1.45 -9.20
N SER A 36 -3.99 1.64 -8.36
CA SER A 36 -2.61 1.31 -8.66
C SER A 36 -2.40 -0.20 -8.85
N ARG A 37 -1.38 -0.58 -9.63
CA ARG A 37 -0.92 -1.98 -9.87
C ARG A 37 -1.97 -2.94 -10.48
N ARG A 38 -3.11 -2.43 -10.97
CA ARG A 38 -4.22 -3.22 -11.54
C ARG A 38 -4.01 -3.71 -13.00
N ARG A 39 -2.83 -3.48 -13.60
CA ARG A 39 -2.49 -3.81 -15.00
C ARG A 39 -3.42 -3.17 -16.06
N LEU A 40 -4.15 -2.10 -15.71
CA LEU A 40 -5.13 -1.42 -16.55
C LEU A 40 -4.49 -0.91 -17.86
N ALA A 41 -5.14 -1.15 -19.01
CA ALA A 41 -4.66 -0.69 -20.31
C ALA A 41 -5.24 0.67 -20.75
N ARG A 42 -6.38 1.06 -20.18
CA ARG A 42 -7.16 2.26 -20.52
C ARG A 42 -7.80 2.85 -19.26
N ILE A 43 -8.18 4.12 -19.34
CA ILE A 43 -8.93 4.82 -18.28
C ILE A 43 -10.39 4.94 -18.75
N GLU A 44 -11.29 4.20 -18.10
CA GLU A 44 -12.72 4.15 -18.44
C GLU A 44 -13.58 4.02 -17.18
N GLY A 45 -14.90 4.19 -17.28
CA GLY A 45 -15.84 4.04 -16.16
C GLY A 45 -15.89 5.18 -15.12
N LEU A 46 -14.84 6.02 -15.02
CA LEU A 46 -14.74 7.11 -14.02
C LEU A 46 -15.80 8.22 -14.12
N GLY A 47 -16.56 8.30 -15.22
CA GLY A 47 -17.49 9.41 -15.53
C GLY A 47 -18.63 9.68 -14.53
N ARG A 48 -18.80 8.83 -13.50
CA ARG A 48 -19.75 9.03 -12.40
C ARG A 48 -19.14 9.70 -11.16
N LEU A 49 -17.81 9.67 -10.99
CA LEU A 49 -17.14 10.03 -9.74
C LEU A 49 -16.84 11.54 -9.66
N ARG A 50 -17.87 12.38 -9.74
CA ARG A 50 -17.72 13.85 -9.84
C ARG A 50 -17.10 14.47 -8.57
N GLY A 51 -17.29 13.86 -7.41
CA GLY A 51 -16.67 14.28 -6.14
C GLY A 51 -15.22 13.83 -5.92
N LEU A 52 -14.60 13.12 -6.86
CA LEU A 52 -13.24 12.57 -6.71
C LEU A 52 -12.18 13.68 -6.67
N GLN A 53 -11.34 13.69 -5.63
CA GLN A 53 -10.27 14.67 -5.41
C GLN A 53 -8.86 14.07 -5.59
N HIS A 54 -8.68 12.78 -5.29
CA HIS A 54 -7.39 12.09 -5.43
C HIS A 54 -7.56 10.79 -6.22
N LEU A 55 -6.74 10.59 -7.26
CA LEU A 55 -6.76 9.42 -8.13
C LEU A 55 -5.36 8.85 -8.32
N ASP A 56 -5.15 7.62 -7.84
CA ASP A 56 -3.93 6.86 -8.11
C ASP A 56 -4.20 5.76 -9.15
N LEU A 57 -3.46 5.83 -10.26
CA LEU A 57 -3.46 4.90 -11.38
C LEU A 57 -2.02 4.43 -11.68
N SER A 58 -1.11 4.51 -10.71
CA SER A 58 0.30 4.17 -10.89
C SER A 58 0.55 2.67 -11.13
N ALA A 59 1.70 2.34 -11.71
CA ALA A 59 2.14 0.97 -12.00
C ALA A 59 1.12 0.14 -12.83
N ASN A 60 0.44 0.78 -13.78
CA ASN A 60 -0.51 0.16 -14.70
C ASN A 60 0.11 0.00 -16.12
N ARG A 61 -0.72 -0.20 -17.14
CA ARG A 61 -0.31 -0.36 -18.55
C ARG A 61 -0.96 0.69 -19.46
N ILE A 62 -1.36 1.83 -18.88
CA ILE A 62 -2.10 2.90 -19.56
C ILE A 62 -1.19 3.55 -20.60
N ARG A 63 -1.67 3.69 -21.84
CA ARG A 63 -0.90 4.29 -22.96
C ARG A 63 -1.29 5.73 -23.32
N ARG A 64 -2.49 6.15 -22.92
CA ARG A 64 -3.10 7.44 -23.25
C ARG A 64 -3.89 7.96 -22.05
N ILE A 65 -3.92 9.28 -21.89
CA ILE A 65 -4.69 9.95 -20.84
C ILE A 65 -6.07 10.25 -21.43
N GLU A 66 -7.05 9.41 -21.10
CA GLU A 66 -8.44 9.51 -21.56
C GLU A 66 -9.43 9.35 -20.39
N GLY A 67 -10.73 9.55 -20.61
CA GLY A 67 -11.77 9.24 -19.61
C GLY A 67 -11.86 10.16 -18.37
N LEU A 68 -10.91 11.07 -18.15
CA LEU A 68 -10.87 11.97 -16.98
C LEU A 68 -11.81 13.19 -17.07
N SER A 69 -12.47 13.42 -18.20
CA SER A 69 -13.17 14.67 -18.54
C SER A 69 -14.37 15.04 -17.64
N ALA A 70 -14.82 14.15 -16.76
CA ALA A 70 -15.88 14.39 -15.78
C ALA A 70 -15.38 14.78 -14.38
N LEU A 71 -14.06 14.73 -14.13
CA LEU A 71 -13.44 14.80 -12.80
C LEU A 71 -13.01 16.24 -12.44
N GLY A 72 -13.90 17.22 -12.61
CA GLY A 72 -13.57 18.64 -12.37
C GLY A 72 -13.17 19.00 -10.92
N SER A 73 -13.42 18.10 -9.96
CA SER A 73 -13.02 18.21 -8.55
C SER A 73 -11.62 17.67 -8.25
N LEU A 74 -10.95 17.05 -9.23
CA LEU A 74 -9.69 16.34 -9.01
C LEU A 74 -8.56 17.31 -8.67
N ARG A 75 -7.93 17.12 -7.50
CA ARG A 75 -6.79 17.88 -6.98
C ARG A 75 -5.46 17.17 -7.24
N THR A 76 -5.41 15.85 -7.11
CA THR A 76 -4.16 15.08 -7.31
C THR A 76 -4.35 13.88 -8.24
N LEU A 77 -3.42 13.69 -9.17
CA LEU A 77 -3.42 12.60 -10.15
C LEU A 77 -2.05 11.93 -10.21
N ASN A 78 -1.97 10.65 -9.82
CA ASN A 78 -0.78 9.84 -9.97
C ASN A 78 -0.94 8.84 -11.13
N LEU A 79 -0.16 9.02 -12.17
CA LEU A 79 -0.06 8.16 -13.36
C LEU A 79 1.35 7.57 -13.52
N SER A 80 2.18 7.60 -12.48
CA SER A 80 3.56 7.13 -12.53
C SER A 80 3.68 5.64 -12.88
N GLY A 81 4.74 5.25 -13.60
CA GLY A 81 4.97 3.83 -13.94
C GLY A 81 3.94 3.27 -14.92
N ASN A 82 3.62 4.02 -15.98
CA ASN A 82 2.71 3.62 -17.04
C ASN A 82 3.45 3.63 -18.40
N LEU A 83 2.69 3.51 -19.51
CA LEU A 83 3.21 3.45 -20.88
C LEU A 83 2.78 4.69 -21.69
N ILE A 84 2.57 5.83 -21.03
CA ILE A 84 2.09 7.07 -21.65
C ILE A 84 3.23 7.69 -22.48
N THR A 85 2.91 8.11 -23.71
CA THR A 85 3.89 8.67 -24.66
C THR A 85 3.73 10.17 -24.93
N LYS A 86 2.55 10.72 -24.63
CA LYS A 86 2.17 12.12 -24.85
C LYS A 86 1.26 12.59 -23.71
N VAL A 87 1.41 13.87 -23.31
CA VAL A 87 0.44 14.55 -22.44
C VAL A 87 -0.77 14.99 -23.27
N GLU A 88 -1.97 14.57 -22.85
CA GLU A 88 -3.26 14.88 -23.47
C GLU A 88 -4.39 14.75 -22.42
N GLY A 89 -5.63 15.14 -22.73
CA GLY A 89 -6.82 14.77 -21.95
C GLY A 89 -7.00 15.42 -20.56
N LEU A 90 -6.17 16.39 -20.18
CA LEU A 90 -6.22 17.08 -18.87
C LEU A 90 -7.17 18.30 -18.83
N GLU A 91 -7.79 18.65 -19.96
CA GLU A 91 -8.41 19.96 -20.25
C GLU A 91 -9.52 20.39 -19.26
N ASN A 92 -10.23 19.44 -18.65
CA ASN A 92 -11.33 19.71 -17.72
C ASN A 92 -10.92 19.69 -16.23
N LEU A 93 -9.62 19.55 -15.92
CA LEU A 93 -9.12 19.34 -14.56
C LEU A 93 -8.69 20.65 -13.89
N PHE A 94 -9.60 21.64 -13.84
CA PHE A 94 -9.33 23.01 -13.36
C PHE A 94 -8.75 23.08 -11.94
N ASN A 95 -9.15 22.17 -11.05
CA ASN A 95 -8.70 22.12 -9.66
C ASN A 95 -7.44 21.28 -9.42
N LEU A 96 -6.82 20.71 -10.47
CA LEU A 96 -5.64 19.86 -10.32
C LEU A 96 -4.44 20.67 -9.83
N THR A 97 -3.91 20.35 -8.65
CA THR A 97 -2.74 20.98 -8.05
C THR A 97 -1.47 20.14 -8.19
N ALA A 98 -1.58 18.81 -8.15
CA ALA A 98 -0.44 17.91 -8.26
C ALA A 98 -0.64 16.82 -9.32
N LEU A 99 0.35 16.65 -10.21
CA LEU A 99 0.36 15.66 -11.28
C LEU A 99 1.68 14.88 -11.30
N ASN A 100 1.62 13.57 -11.08
CA ASN A 100 2.78 12.69 -11.23
C ASN A 100 2.67 11.85 -12.51
N LEU A 101 3.60 12.06 -13.44
CA LEU A 101 3.77 11.38 -14.72
C LEU A 101 5.17 10.73 -14.84
N SER A 102 5.90 10.60 -13.74
CA SER A 102 7.21 9.94 -13.70
C SER A 102 7.16 8.50 -14.22
N TYR A 103 8.30 7.94 -14.64
CA TYR A 103 8.39 6.56 -15.15
C TYR A 103 7.37 6.25 -16.26
N ASN A 104 7.38 7.07 -17.32
CA ASN A 104 6.58 6.87 -18.53
C ASN A 104 7.50 6.98 -19.77
N HIS A 105 6.94 7.10 -20.96
CA HIS A 105 7.67 7.23 -22.23
C HIS A 105 7.35 8.57 -22.92
N ILE A 106 7.07 9.60 -22.11
CA ILE A 106 6.61 10.90 -22.58
C ILE A 106 7.76 11.63 -23.28
N HIS A 107 7.53 11.98 -24.54
CA HIS A 107 8.39 12.85 -25.34
C HIS A 107 7.65 14.10 -25.82
N ASP A 108 6.32 14.06 -25.90
CA ASP A 108 5.49 15.19 -26.29
C ASP A 108 4.66 15.74 -25.12
N LEU A 109 4.90 17.03 -24.80
CA LEU A 109 4.27 17.76 -23.71
C LEU A 109 3.14 18.71 -24.17
N SER A 110 2.73 18.68 -25.44
CA SER A 110 1.82 19.70 -26.01
C SER A 110 0.49 19.83 -25.26
N GLY A 111 0.00 18.78 -24.59
CA GLY A 111 -1.24 18.84 -23.80
C GLY A 111 -1.21 19.81 -22.61
N PHE A 112 -0.03 20.25 -22.14
CA PHE A 112 0.06 21.32 -21.15
C PHE A 112 -0.34 22.69 -21.70
N GLN A 113 -0.34 22.89 -23.03
CA GLN A 113 -0.80 24.14 -23.66
C GLN A 113 -2.30 24.38 -23.42
N CYS A 114 -3.11 23.32 -23.31
CA CYS A 114 -4.52 23.42 -22.94
C CYS A 114 -4.73 23.87 -21.47
N LEU A 115 -3.70 23.78 -20.62
CA LEU A 115 -3.71 24.21 -19.22
C LEU A 115 -3.10 25.61 -19.01
N HIS A 116 -2.84 26.37 -20.09
CA HIS A 116 -2.32 27.73 -19.98
C HIS A 116 -3.36 28.71 -19.44
N GLY A 117 -2.92 29.68 -18.64
CA GLY A 117 -3.78 30.68 -18.01
C GLY A 117 -3.98 30.48 -16.51
N THR A 118 -4.71 31.40 -15.86
CA THR A 118 -4.90 31.45 -14.40
C THR A 118 -6.09 30.64 -13.88
N SER A 119 -6.80 29.93 -14.76
CA SER A 119 -7.95 29.07 -14.42
C SER A 119 -7.56 27.68 -13.90
N TYR A 120 -6.29 27.28 -14.06
CA TYR A 120 -5.77 25.98 -13.67
C TYR A 120 -4.81 26.10 -12.50
N LYS A 121 -5.01 25.30 -11.45
CA LYS A 121 -4.28 25.41 -10.17
C LYS A 121 -2.99 24.56 -10.10
N LEU A 122 -2.47 24.09 -11.24
CA LEU A 122 -1.40 23.10 -11.30
C LEU A 122 -0.07 23.68 -10.81
N SER A 123 0.35 23.26 -9.61
CA SER A 123 1.53 23.79 -8.90
C SER A 123 2.69 22.81 -8.80
N CYS A 124 2.42 21.49 -8.83
CA CYS A 124 3.44 20.45 -8.75
C CYS A 124 3.33 19.47 -9.93
N ILE A 125 4.43 19.34 -10.69
CA ILE A 125 4.56 18.38 -11.80
C ILE A 125 5.80 17.52 -11.59
N ASP A 126 5.62 16.20 -11.56
CA ASP A 126 6.71 15.22 -11.62
C ASP A 126 6.70 14.50 -12.97
N LEU A 127 7.80 14.61 -13.70
CA LEU A 127 8.06 14.02 -15.02
C LEU A 127 9.36 13.21 -15.03
N HIS A 128 9.96 12.91 -13.88
CA HIS A 128 11.28 12.26 -13.84
C HIS A 128 11.24 10.84 -14.45
N SER A 129 12.33 10.38 -15.06
CA SER A 129 12.36 9.11 -15.84
C SER A 129 11.38 9.10 -17.04
N ASN A 130 11.44 10.12 -17.91
CA ASN A 130 10.72 10.17 -19.20
C ASN A 130 11.69 10.37 -20.38
N CYS A 131 11.15 10.57 -21.59
CA CYS A 131 11.88 10.67 -22.85
C CYS A 131 11.96 12.11 -23.40
N ILE A 132 11.84 13.14 -22.56
CA ILE A 132 11.88 14.56 -22.97
C ILE A 132 13.30 14.92 -23.41
N ASN A 133 13.49 15.28 -24.67
CA ASN A 133 14.79 15.56 -25.27
C ASN A 133 14.99 17.03 -25.70
N ASP A 134 13.96 17.72 -26.18
CA ASP A 134 14.05 19.12 -26.58
C ASP A 134 13.66 20.09 -25.44
N ILE A 135 14.63 20.92 -25.04
CA ILE A 135 14.42 21.99 -24.06
C ILE A 135 13.46 23.07 -24.57
N ASN A 136 13.40 23.32 -25.88
CA ASN A 136 12.53 24.35 -26.44
C ASN A 136 11.06 23.92 -26.37
N HIS A 137 10.75 22.66 -26.69
CA HIS A 137 9.42 22.07 -26.49
C HIS A 137 8.97 22.10 -25.03
N LEU A 138 9.87 21.74 -24.10
CA LEU A 138 9.64 21.81 -22.66
C LEU A 138 9.30 23.25 -22.21
N LEU A 139 10.13 24.23 -22.57
CA LEU A 139 9.92 25.63 -22.24
C LEU A 139 8.63 26.20 -22.84
N HIS A 140 8.37 25.91 -24.11
CA HIS A 140 7.16 26.37 -24.81
C HIS A 140 5.88 25.81 -24.16
N CYS A 141 5.88 24.53 -23.77
CA CYS A 141 4.73 23.89 -23.14
C CYS A 141 4.51 24.32 -21.68
N LEU A 142 5.56 24.61 -20.90
CA LEU A 142 5.43 25.00 -19.49
C LEU A 142 5.23 26.51 -19.25
N LYS A 143 5.63 27.38 -20.19
CA LYS A 143 5.65 28.85 -19.98
C LYS A 143 4.30 29.47 -19.60
N GLY A 144 3.17 28.94 -20.06
CA GLY A 144 1.83 29.43 -19.72
C GLY A 144 1.23 28.86 -18.44
N LEU A 145 1.94 27.99 -17.71
CA LEU A 145 1.50 27.44 -16.42
C LEU A 145 1.87 28.42 -15.30
N HIS A 146 0.99 29.39 -15.05
CA HIS A 146 1.25 30.49 -14.11
C HIS A 146 1.35 30.06 -12.64
N CYS A 147 0.75 28.93 -12.26
CA CYS A 147 0.75 28.43 -10.88
C CYS A 147 1.88 27.42 -10.59
N LEU A 148 2.72 27.06 -11.57
CA LEU A 148 3.73 26.01 -11.44
C LEU A 148 4.90 26.42 -10.54
N THR A 149 4.92 25.96 -9.29
CA THR A 149 6.00 26.23 -8.33
C THR A 149 7.04 25.11 -8.25
N ASN A 150 6.64 23.85 -8.52
CA ASN A 150 7.48 22.67 -8.32
C ASN A 150 7.52 21.82 -9.60
N LEU A 151 8.72 21.55 -10.11
CA LEU A 151 8.95 20.72 -11.30
C LEU A 151 10.06 19.69 -11.03
N THR A 152 9.84 18.44 -11.41
CA THR A 152 10.86 17.38 -11.32
C THR A 152 11.04 16.71 -12.68
N LEU A 153 12.25 16.79 -13.23
CA LEU A 153 12.70 16.19 -14.49
C LEU A 153 13.82 15.15 -14.25
N GLU A 154 14.58 15.35 -13.18
CA GLU A 154 15.57 14.41 -12.63
C GLU A 154 15.26 14.09 -11.16
N LYS A 155 15.35 12.80 -10.80
CA LYS A 155 15.34 12.35 -9.39
C LYS A 155 16.05 11.00 -9.26
N ASN A 156 16.82 10.83 -8.20
CA ASN A 156 17.51 9.58 -7.82
C ASN A 156 18.28 8.92 -8.98
N GLY A 157 19.06 9.71 -9.74
CA GLY A 157 19.86 9.24 -10.87
C GLY A 157 19.06 8.85 -12.13
N LYS A 158 17.77 9.21 -12.20
CA LYS A 158 16.90 8.95 -13.36
C LYS A 158 16.44 10.27 -13.99
N THR A 159 17.20 10.66 -15.00
CA THR A 159 17.08 11.89 -15.79
C THR A 159 16.09 11.75 -16.95
N ASN A 160 15.51 12.86 -17.39
CA ASN A 160 15.12 13.01 -18.79
C ASN A 160 16.36 13.34 -19.65
N PRO A 161 16.41 12.97 -20.95
CA PRO A 161 17.53 13.35 -21.83
C PRO A 161 17.85 14.85 -21.84
N VAL A 162 16.83 15.72 -21.71
CA VAL A 162 17.00 17.19 -21.61
C VAL A 162 17.89 17.64 -20.45
N CYS A 163 17.91 16.91 -19.33
CA CYS A 163 18.76 17.22 -18.16
C CYS A 163 20.27 17.08 -18.44
N GLN A 164 20.64 16.37 -19.52
CA GLN A 164 22.03 16.23 -19.95
C GLN A 164 22.53 17.46 -20.74
N THR A 165 21.66 18.43 -21.01
CA THR A 165 22.02 19.70 -21.66
C THR A 165 22.75 20.61 -20.66
N ALA A 166 23.95 21.07 -21.01
CA ALA A 166 24.68 22.03 -20.19
C ALA A 166 23.83 23.30 -19.97
N GLY A 167 23.68 23.70 -18.70
CA GLY A 167 22.87 24.87 -18.31
C GLY A 167 21.35 24.68 -18.40
N TYR A 168 20.82 23.44 -18.48
CA TYR A 168 19.36 23.23 -18.52
C TYR A 168 18.65 23.88 -17.31
N ARG A 169 19.26 23.81 -16.12
CA ARG A 169 18.75 24.37 -14.86
C ARG A 169 18.67 25.90 -14.91
N GLU A 170 19.77 26.58 -15.25
CA GLU A 170 19.75 28.04 -15.43
C GLU A 170 18.72 28.46 -16.50
N THR A 171 18.69 27.77 -17.64
CA THR A 171 17.77 28.06 -18.75
C THR A 171 16.30 27.94 -18.33
N LEU A 172 15.96 26.91 -17.55
CA LEU A 172 14.62 26.73 -16.99
C LEU A 172 14.26 27.85 -16.01
N LEU A 173 15.11 28.12 -15.02
CA LEU A 173 14.85 29.13 -13.99
C LEU A 173 14.79 30.56 -14.58
N GLN A 174 15.58 30.87 -15.60
CA GLN A 174 15.51 32.16 -16.32
C GLN A 174 14.22 32.32 -17.13
N THR A 175 13.66 31.22 -17.66
CA THR A 175 12.48 31.25 -18.54
C THR A 175 11.15 31.04 -17.80
N LEU A 176 11.18 30.38 -16.64
CA LEU A 176 10.05 30.05 -15.77
C LEU A 176 10.24 30.66 -14.37
N PRO A 177 10.21 32.00 -14.22
CA PRO A 177 10.49 32.68 -12.94
C PRO A 177 9.45 32.41 -11.84
N GLN A 178 8.33 31.74 -12.13
CA GLN A 178 7.37 31.25 -11.14
C GLN A 178 7.87 30.00 -10.37
N LEU A 179 8.93 29.34 -10.85
CA LEU A 179 9.39 28.06 -10.33
C LEU A 179 10.25 28.23 -9.07
N MET A 180 9.78 27.67 -7.96
CA MET A 180 10.41 27.71 -6.63
C MET A 180 11.32 26.51 -6.35
N VAL A 181 10.98 25.33 -6.90
CA VAL A 181 11.72 24.08 -6.73
C VAL A 181 11.85 23.37 -8.07
N LEU A 182 13.09 23.03 -8.43
CA LEU A 182 13.44 22.28 -9.62
C LEU A 182 14.30 21.08 -9.24
N ASP A 183 13.90 19.87 -9.62
CA ASP A 183 14.63 18.61 -9.38
C ASP A 183 14.94 18.34 -7.89
N GLY A 184 14.02 18.73 -7.00
CA GLY A 184 14.20 18.62 -5.56
C GLY A 184 15.17 19.64 -4.95
N ILE A 185 15.63 20.64 -5.72
CA ILE A 185 16.52 21.70 -5.26
C ILE A 185 15.82 23.06 -5.42
N SER A 186 15.84 23.86 -4.37
CA SER A 186 15.32 25.24 -4.32
C SER A 186 16.00 26.16 -5.34
N VAL A 187 15.37 27.30 -5.68
CA VAL A 187 16.06 28.41 -6.39
C VAL A 187 17.31 28.86 -5.63
N TYR A 188 17.28 28.80 -4.30
CA TYR A 188 18.41 29.16 -3.43
C TYR A 188 19.49 28.07 -3.28
N GLY A 189 19.36 26.95 -3.99
CA GLY A 189 20.35 25.85 -4.00
C GLY A 189 20.22 24.82 -2.88
N GLU A 190 19.31 25.02 -1.92
CA GLU A 190 19.06 24.07 -0.84
C GLU A 190 18.26 22.84 -1.34
N PRO A 191 18.61 21.61 -0.90
CA PRO A 191 17.82 20.41 -1.19
C PRO A 191 16.52 20.40 -0.38
N VAL A 192 15.39 20.25 -1.07
CA VAL A 192 14.05 20.22 -0.49
C VAL A 192 13.53 18.78 -0.54
N ASP A 193 13.64 18.06 0.58
CA ASP A 193 13.18 16.67 0.64
C ASP A 193 11.66 16.58 0.76
N LEU A 194 11.00 16.42 -0.40
CA LEU A 194 9.55 16.27 -0.52
C LEU A 194 9.06 14.85 -0.15
N ALA A 195 9.90 13.96 0.37
CA ALA A 195 9.58 12.54 0.54
C ALA A 195 8.58 12.21 1.67
N GLU A 196 8.47 13.02 2.72
CA GLU A 196 7.52 12.78 3.83
C GLU A 196 6.15 13.47 3.65
N GLY A 197 5.98 14.20 2.54
CA GLY A 197 4.71 14.78 2.13
C GLY A 197 3.71 13.75 1.62
N ASN A 198 3.02 13.04 2.51
CA ASN A 198 1.81 12.29 2.17
C ASN A 198 0.83 13.24 1.45
N LEU A 199 0.52 12.98 0.17
CA LEU A 199 -0.34 13.84 -0.67
C LEU A 199 -1.77 14.04 -0.11
N ASN A 200 -2.16 13.23 0.88
CA ASN A 200 -3.43 13.31 1.60
C ASN A 200 -3.44 14.37 2.72
N ASN A 201 -2.28 14.93 3.12
CA ASN A 201 -2.16 15.84 4.27
C ASN A 201 -2.11 17.35 3.91
N LEU A 202 -2.40 17.73 2.66
CA LEU A 202 -2.54 19.15 2.26
C LEU A 202 -3.77 19.87 2.87
N GLN A 203 -4.60 19.14 3.62
CA GLN A 203 -5.85 19.62 4.23
C GLN A 203 -5.67 20.77 5.25
N CYS A 204 -4.50 20.90 5.89
CA CYS A 204 -4.31 21.82 7.03
C CYS A 204 -3.62 23.16 6.71
N LEU A 205 -3.03 23.34 5.51
CA LEU A 205 -2.23 24.54 5.19
C LEU A 205 -2.83 25.45 4.10
N GLU A 206 -3.58 24.92 3.13
CA GLU A 206 -4.30 25.76 2.15
C GLU A 206 -5.30 26.71 2.85
N ASN A 207 -6.02 26.19 3.86
CA ASN A 207 -7.03 26.92 4.65
C ASN A 207 -6.48 28.11 5.46
N ILE A 208 -5.15 28.29 5.54
CA ILE A 208 -4.50 29.42 6.23
C ILE A 208 -4.04 30.49 5.23
N LEU A 209 -3.71 30.10 3.99
CA LEU A 209 -3.20 31.01 2.95
C LEU A 209 -4.30 31.77 2.23
N ASP A 210 -5.49 31.18 2.05
CA ASP A 210 -6.67 31.86 1.50
C ASP A 210 -7.15 33.04 2.38
N CYS A 211 -6.68 33.16 3.63
CA CYS A 211 -6.95 34.30 4.51
C CYS A 211 -5.96 35.47 4.39
N LEU A 212 -4.86 35.35 3.63
CA LEU A 212 -3.73 36.30 3.74
C LEU A 212 -3.27 36.98 2.44
N VAL A 213 -3.88 36.71 1.27
CA VAL A 213 -3.57 37.44 0.03
C VAL A 213 -4.83 37.96 -0.67
N SER A 214 -5.21 39.20 -0.34
CA SER A 214 -6.17 40.01 -1.10
C SER A 214 -5.50 41.32 -1.55
N PRO A 215 -5.02 41.42 -2.81
CA PRO A 215 -4.23 42.56 -3.26
C PRO A 215 -5.12 43.73 -3.76
N GLY A 216 -5.22 44.79 -2.95
CA GLY A 216 -6.10 45.96 -3.21
C GLY A 216 -5.44 47.34 -3.02
N SER A 217 -4.15 47.47 -3.34
CA SER A 217 -3.36 48.70 -3.57
C SER A 217 -3.76 50.05 -2.89
N PRO A 218 -2.93 50.58 -1.97
CA PRO A 218 -3.02 51.98 -1.52
C PRO A 218 -2.11 52.92 -2.34
N SER A 219 -2.61 54.10 -2.76
CA SER A 219 -1.79 55.24 -3.20
C SER A 219 -2.63 56.56 -3.13
N PRO A 220 -2.02 57.77 -3.09
CA PRO A 220 -2.36 58.70 -1.99
C PRO A 220 -2.71 60.15 -2.39
N LYS A 221 -3.24 60.95 -1.43
CA LYS A 221 -2.77 62.32 -1.06
C LYS A 221 -3.74 63.12 -0.18
N HIS A 222 -3.20 63.82 0.83
CA HIS A 222 -3.74 65.00 1.56
C HIS A 222 -5.10 64.81 2.30
N GLN A 223 -5.42 65.50 3.41
CA GLN A 223 -4.66 66.38 4.31
C GLN A 223 -5.32 66.34 5.72
N ASN A 224 -4.65 66.97 6.71
CA ASN A 224 -5.09 67.43 8.05
C ASN A 224 -6.61 67.35 8.38
N ASP A 225 -7.08 66.99 9.59
CA ASP A 225 -6.64 67.56 10.88
C ASP A 225 -6.94 66.72 12.17
N VAL A 226 -6.32 67.18 13.26
CA VAL A 226 -6.44 66.87 14.71
C VAL A 226 -7.77 66.32 15.26
N ALA A 227 -7.75 65.25 16.09
CA ALA A 227 -8.20 65.23 17.52
C ALA A 227 -8.36 63.85 18.23
N LEU A 228 -7.43 63.56 19.18
CA LEU A 228 -7.62 62.84 20.47
C LEU A 228 -8.09 61.34 20.51
N PRO A 229 -7.96 60.63 21.66
CA PRO A 229 -7.73 59.17 21.65
C PRO A 229 -8.74 58.27 22.40
N VAL A 230 -8.82 57.00 21.97
CA VAL A 230 -9.42 55.85 22.69
C VAL A 230 -8.54 54.62 22.35
N VAL A 231 -7.65 54.16 23.24
CA VAL A 231 -7.88 53.17 24.33
C VAL A 231 -8.46 51.84 23.82
N THR A 232 -7.68 50.76 23.94
CA THR A 232 -8.08 49.39 23.59
C THR A 232 -9.21 48.86 24.50
N PRO A 233 -10.33 48.35 23.94
CA PRO A 233 -11.27 47.51 24.68
C PRO A 233 -10.79 46.05 24.72
N HIS A 234 -11.12 45.36 25.82
CA HIS A 234 -10.64 44.01 26.14
C HIS A 234 -11.27 42.87 25.32
N ILE A 235 -10.57 41.73 25.33
CA ILE A 235 -11.13 40.40 25.08
C ILE A 235 -12.22 40.12 26.13
N ASP A 236 -13.49 40.35 25.80
CA ASP A 236 -14.61 39.93 26.67
C ASP A 236 -15.96 39.76 25.93
N GLN A 237 -15.97 39.05 24.79
CA GLN A 237 -17.22 38.65 24.11
C GLN A 237 -17.30 37.18 23.66
N ALA A 238 -16.57 36.29 24.35
CA ALA A 238 -16.72 34.84 24.23
C ALA A 238 -17.03 34.12 25.56
N LEU A 239 -17.11 34.85 26.68
CA LEU A 239 -17.32 34.32 28.04
C LEU A 239 -18.76 34.51 28.56
N ALA A 240 -19.72 34.79 27.66
CA ALA A 240 -21.06 35.26 28.00
C ALA A 240 -22.19 34.19 27.96
N TYR A 241 -21.88 32.88 27.88
CA TYR A 241 -22.93 31.83 27.84
C TYR A 241 -22.94 30.78 28.95
N PHE A 242 -21.89 30.65 29.78
CA PHE A 242 -21.91 29.71 30.92
C PHE A 242 -21.26 30.27 32.20
N ARG A 243 -21.94 31.22 32.86
CA ARG A 243 -21.71 31.59 34.27
C ARG A 243 -23.00 31.81 35.07
N GLN A 244 -23.73 30.72 35.32
CA GLN A 244 -24.51 30.52 36.54
C GLN A 244 -24.29 29.06 37.00
N ARG A 245 -24.13 28.72 38.28
CA ARG A 245 -24.22 29.52 39.52
C ARG A 245 -23.29 28.92 40.60
N THR A 246 -22.68 29.79 41.41
CA THR A 246 -22.38 29.68 42.87
C THR A 246 -22.38 28.29 43.57
N LYS A 247 -21.49 27.97 44.54
CA LYS A 247 -20.51 28.82 45.28
C LYS A 247 -19.41 27.98 45.97
N VAL A 248 -18.39 28.68 46.47
CA VAL A 248 -17.18 28.19 47.16
C VAL A 248 -17.13 28.77 48.59
N PRO A 249 -16.65 28.06 49.62
CA PRO A 249 -15.30 28.29 50.21
C PRO A 249 -14.51 26.99 50.44
N ALA A 250 -13.19 26.84 50.24
CA ALA A 250 -11.99 27.71 50.24
C ALA A 250 -11.32 27.98 51.60
N GLN A 251 -10.04 27.58 51.70
CA GLN A 251 -8.85 28.24 52.30
C GLN A 251 -7.67 27.22 52.13
N SER A 252 -6.58 27.50 51.40
CA SER A 252 -5.40 28.35 51.72
C SER A 252 -4.55 27.80 52.89
N SER A 253 -3.21 27.76 52.89
CA SER A 253 -2.22 28.46 52.05
C SER A 253 -0.76 27.99 52.29
N VAL A 254 0.14 28.26 51.32
CA VAL A 254 1.59 28.59 51.47
C VAL A 254 2.63 27.47 51.80
N SER A 255 3.36 27.08 50.76
CA SER A 255 4.84 27.09 50.55
C SER A 255 5.87 26.42 51.49
N SER A 256 7.00 26.01 50.84
CA SER A 256 8.34 25.66 51.38
C SER A 256 8.45 24.42 52.28
N SER A 257 9.22 23.37 51.91
CA SER A 257 10.70 23.24 52.00
C SER A 257 11.18 23.03 53.46
N THR A 258 12.13 22.14 53.79
CA THR A 258 13.13 21.41 52.98
C THR A 258 13.53 20.07 53.67
N GLU A 259 14.25 19.19 52.94
CA GLU A 259 15.19 18.17 53.49
C GLU A 259 14.61 16.96 54.30
N LEU A 260 15.23 15.76 54.39
CA LEU A 260 16.54 15.23 53.92
C LEU A 260 16.47 13.68 53.72
N VAL A 261 17.03 13.17 52.60
CA VAL A 261 17.75 11.86 52.42
C VAL A 261 17.08 10.48 52.70
N SER A 262 17.55 9.47 51.93
CA SER A 262 17.34 8.00 52.03
C SER A 262 15.95 7.45 51.64
N SER A 263 15.80 6.26 51.04
CA SER A 263 16.71 5.41 50.25
C SER A 263 15.90 4.36 49.46
N SER A 264 16.55 3.64 48.53
CA SER A 264 16.10 2.34 47.94
C SER A 264 14.67 2.22 47.38
N GLU A 265 14.55 2.31 46.05
CA GLU A 265 13.77 1.35 45.25
C GLU A 265 14.80 0.52 44.44
N PRO A 266 14.61 -0.80 44.24
CA PRO A 266 13.57 -1.28 43.31
C PRO A 266 12.76 -2.50 43.83
N GLU A 267 11.59 -2.25 44.41
CA GLU A 267 10.55 -3.28 44.64
C GLU A 267 9.25 -3.01 43.86
N LYS A 268 9.38 -2.64 42.57
CA LYS A 268 8.25 -2.54 41.63
C LYS A 268 8.25 -3.58 40.50
N ALA A 269 9.23 -4.49 40.46
CA ALA A 269 9.32 -5.56 39.45
C ALA A 269 8.78 -6.93 39.94
N ILE A 270 8.37 -7.04 41.21
CA ILE A 270 8.02 -8.33 41.84
C ILE A 270 6.50 -8.55 41.89
N LEU A 271 5.70 -7.49 42.08
CA LEU A 271 4.25 -7.63 42.28
C LEU A 271 3.49 -8.03 41.01
N ASP A 272 3.88 -7.47 39.85
CA ASP A 272 3.28 -7.84 38.54
C ASP A 272 3.59 -9.28 38.13
N LYS A 273 4.74 -9.81 38.60
CA LYS A 273 5.13 -11.21 38.34
C LYS A 273 4.23 -12.19 39.10
N ILE A 274 3.90 -11.88 40.37
CA ILE A 274 2.98 -12.68 41.19
C ILE A 274 1.55 -12.66 40.61
N GLN A 275 1.06 -11.49 40.15
CA GLN A 275 -0.25 -11.43 39.48
C GLN A 275 -0.28 -12.21 38.16
N SER A 276 0.83 -12.26 37.43
CA SER A 276 0.96 -13.04 36.18
C SER A 276 0.92 -14.55 36.45
N GLU A 277 1.67 -15.05 37.43
CA GLU A 277 1.68 -16.48 37.78
C GLU A 277 0.33 -16.98 38.31
N ILE A 278 -0.37 -16.18 39.14
CA ILE A 278 -1.72 -16.51 39.62
C ILE A 278 -2.73 -16.58 38.45
N ARG A 279 -2.54 -15.77 37.40
CA ARG A 279 -3.40 -15.77 36.21
C ARG A 279 -3.14 -16.95 35.29
N ILE A 280 -1.88 -17.39 35.16
CA ILE A 280 -1.49 -18.57 34.38
C ILE A 280 -2.05 -19.85 35.04
N LYS A 281 -1.83 -20.04 36.34
CA LYS A 281 -2.38 -21.22 37.07
C LYS A 281 -3.90 -21.32 36.93
N LYS A 282 -4.62 -20.20 37.00
CA LYS A 282 -6.09 -20.18 36.83
C LYS A 282 -6.55 -20.61 35.43
N ILE A 283 -5.70 -20.51 34.41
CA ILE A 283 -5.97 -20.97 33.05
C ILE A 283 -5.56 -22.45 32.91
N GLU A 284 -4.45 -22.87 33.53
CA GLU A 284 -4.02 -24.28 33.59
C GLU A 284 -5.04 -25.17 34.34
N ASP A 285 -5.59 -24.68 35.45
CA ASP A 285 -6.69 -25.32 36.20
C ASP A 285 -7.95 -25.47 35.32
N GLN A 286 -8.31 -24.43 34.57
CA GLN A 286 -9.49 -24.44 33.69
C GLN A 286 -9.31 -25.36 32.47
N ILE A 287 -8.11 -25.44 31.91
CA ILE A 287 -7.77 -26.39 30.84
C ILE A 287 -7.81 -27.83 31.38
N SER A 288 -7.32 -28.05 32.61
CA SER A 288 -7.37 -29.35 33.28
C SER A 288 -8.80 -29.82 33.55
N GLU A 289 -9.69 -28.92 34.01
CA GLU A 289 -11.11 -29.23 34.25
C GLU A 289 -11.85 -29.61 32.95
N ILE A 290 -11.48 -28.97 31.82
CA ILE A 290 -12.03 -29.30 30.49
C ILE A 290 -11.53 -30.66 29.99
N LEU A 291 -10.23 -30.96 30.13
CA LEU A 291 -9.66 -32.26 29.75
C LEU A 291 -10.23 -33.41 30.59
N GLN A 292 -10.50 -33.17 31.88
CA GLN A 292 -11.15 -34.16 32.75
C GLN A 292 -12.61 -34.43 32.30
N LYS A 293 -13.37 -33.39 31.94
CA LYS A 293 -14.76 -33.52 31.45
C LYS A 293 -14.88 -34.18 30.06
N VAL A 294 -13.87 -34.10 29.21
CA VAL A 294 -13.84 -34.87 27.94
C VAL A 294 -13.52 -36.35 28.17
N SER A 295 -12.80 -36.68 29.24
CA SER A 295 -12.31 -38.03 29.50
C SER A 295 -13.38 -39.02 30.00
N GLU A 296 -14.49 -38.55 30.56
CA GLU A 296 -15.56 -39.42 31.10
C GLU A 296 -16.58 -39.88 30.04
N ALA A 297 -16.53 -39.34 28.81
CA ALA A 297 -17.46 -39.69 27.73
C ALA A 297 -17.18 -41.04 27.03
N SER A 298 -16.21 -41.84 27.50
CA SER A 298 -15.80 -43.08 26.83
C SER A 298 -15.38 -44.22 27.77
N ARG A 299 -16.34 -44.78 28.54
CA ARG A 299 -16.29 -46.18 29.03
C ARG A 299 -17.61 -46.67 29.68
N ARG A 300 -18.39 -47.42 28.91
CA ARG A 300 -19.29 -48.53 29.34
C ARG A 300 -19.55 -49.41 28.12
N GLU A 301 -19.67 -50.74 28.22
CA GLU A 301 -19.31 -51.69 29.28
C GLU A 301 -19.22 -53.08 28.58
N ALA A 302 -18.45 -54.04 29.11
CA ALA A 302 -18.27 -55.35 28.46
C ALA A 302 -18.40 -56.52 29.46
N PRO A 303 -19.29 -57.50 29.21
CA PRO A 303 -19.29 -58.80 29.87
C PRO A 303 -18.57 -59.89 29.01
N PRO A 304 -18.15 -61.04 29.58
CA PRO A 304 -16.92 -61.70 29.12
C PRO A 304 -17.01 -63.18 28.67
N ASN A 305 -15.86 -63.66 28.15
CA ASN A 305 -15.35 -65.05 28.10
C ASN A 305 -15.70 -66.00 26.92
N VAL A 306 -14.77 -66.98 26.75
CA VAL A 306 -14.90 -68.32 26.11
C VAL A 306 -14.42 -68.52 24.65
N LEU A 307 -13.15 -68.96 24.53
CA LEU A 307 -12.57 -69.99 23.64
C LEU A 307 -12.65 -69.95 22.08
N LYS A 308 -11.44 -69.74 21.49
CA LYS A 308 -10.77 -70.56 20.43
C LYS A 308 -11.32 -70.52 18.96
N PRO A 309 -10.50 -70.93 17.95
CA PRO A 309 -10.69 -70.51 16.55
C PRO A 309 -11.02 -71.61 15.52
N LYS A 310 -11.66 -71.19 14.41
CA LYS A 310 -11.62 -71.66 13.00
C LYS A 310 -12.30 -70.55 12.15
N ARG A 311 -11.93 -70.18 10.91
CA ARG A 311 -11.62 -70.89 9.64
C ARG A 311 -12.86 -71.10 8.76
N ASP A 312 -12.68 -70.87 7.45
CA ASP A 312 -13.47 -71.28 6.27
C ASP A 312 -14.68 -70.40 5.80
N THR A 313 -14.65 -70.08 4.48
CA THR A 313 -15.74 -69.84 3.48
C THR A 313 -16.84 -68.75 3.63
N ASP A 314 -16.93 -67.86 2.62
CA ASP A 314 -18.01 -67.67 1.59
C ASP A 314 -19.49 -68.05 1.89
N PRO A 315 -20.50 -67.53 1.13
CA PRO A 315 -20.66 -66.21 0.47
C PRO A 315 -22.12 -65.65 0.62
N THR A 316 -22.53 -64.67 -0.22
CA THR A 316 -23.94 -64.26 -0.54
C THR A 316 -24.81 -63.68 0.62
N SER A 317 -25.53 -62.55 0.51
CA SER A 317 -26.63 -62.09 -0.40
C SER A 317 -28.02 -62.25 0.25
N GLU A 318 -29.00 -61.45 -0.21
CA GLU A 318 -30.43 -61.42 0.21
C GLU A 318 -30.72 -60.85 1.63
N SER A 319 -31.90 -60.27 1.94
CA SER A 319 -32.86 -59.50 1.13
C SER A 319 -33.90 -58.78 2.02
N ASP A 320 -34.43 -57.66 1.52
CA ASP A 320 -35.80 -57.12 1.71
C ASP A 320 -36.43 -56.80 3.09
N HIS A 321 -36.88 -55.53 3.15
CA HIS A 321 -38.16 -55.02 3.69
C HIS A 321 -38.62 -55.26 5.15
N GLU A 322 -38.90 -54.15 5.86
CA GLU A 322 -40.30 -53.78 6.17
C GLU A 322 -40.53 -52.27 6.40
N SER A 323 -41.74 -51.83 6.00
CA SER A 323 -42.73 -50.99 6.70
C SER A 323 -42.30 -49.90 7.72
N GLY A 324 -42.89 -48.69 7.76
CA GLY A 324 -43.96 -48.09 6.94
C GLY A 324 -44.78 -47.02 7.69
N LYS A 325 -45.38 -46.05 6.95
CA LYS A 325 -46.60 -45.23 7.28
C LYS A 325 -46.80 -44.11 6.22
N GLU A 326 -47.91 -44.14 5.48
CA GLU A 326 -49.09 -43.24 5.63
C GLU A 326 -48.82 -41.76 5.25
N SER A 327 -49.48 -41.16 4.25
CA SER A 327 -50.65 -41.57 3.44
C SER A 327 -50.71 -40.74 2.11
N ASN A 328 -51.71 -40.74 1.20
CA ASN A 328 -53.13 -41.17 1.26
C ASN A 328 -53.78 -41.43 -0.14
N LYS A 329 -55.09 -41.71 -0.11
CA LYS A 329 -56.18 -41.78 -1.13
C LYS A 329 -56.08 -40.82 -2.36
N LYS A 330 -56.60 -41.11 -3.57
CA LYS A 330 -57.57 -42.13 -4.14
C LYS A 330 -57.22 -42.38 -5.64
N VAL A 331 -57.19 -43.61 -6.22
CA VAL A 331 -58.31 -44.46 -6.75
C VAL A 331 -59.01 -43.82 -7.98
N VAL A 332 -59.05 -44.38 -9.22
CA VAL A 332 -59.74 -45.62 -9.71
C VAL A 332 -59.11 -46.30 -10.99
N LYS A 333 -59.14 -47.65 -11.02
CA LYS A 333 -59.32 -48.70 -12.10
C LYS A 333 -59.69 -48.29 -13.57
N ARG A 334 -59.59 -49.08 -14.68
CA ARG A 334 -59.07 -50.45 -15.08
C ARG A 334 -59.18 -50.69 -16.63
N SER A 335 -58.55 -51.77 -17.16
CA SER A 335 -58.92 -52.66 -18.32
C SER A 335 -59.34 -52.07 -19.70
N LYS A 336 -58.72 -52.37 -20.87
CA LYS A 336 -58.51 -53.64 -21.65
C LYS A 336 -59.66 -54.05 -22.63
N ILE A 337 -59.36 -54.09 -23.96
CA ILE A 337 -59.65 -55.19 -24.96
C ILE A 337 -61.13 -55.37 -25.46
N PRO A 338 -61.47 -55.74 -26.75
CA PRO A 338 -60.82 -55.57 -28.08
C PRO A 338 -61.78 -55.46 -29.35
N THR A 339 -61.24 -55.70 -30.57
CA THR A 339 -61.85 -56.29 -31.83
C THR A 339 -62.93 -55.59 -32.72
N TYR A 340 -62.58 -55.43 -34.02
CA TYR A 340 -63.34 -55.62 -35.31
C TYR A 340 -64.73 -54.95 -35.55
N HIS A 341 -65.22 -54.62 -36.77
CA HIS A 341 -64.85 -54.96 -38.18
C HIS A 341 -65.48 -53.98 -39.22
N ARG A 342 -64.84 -53.76 -40.41
CA ARG A 342 -65.44 -53.38 -41.74
C ARG A 342 -66.15 -51.99 -41.87
N THR A 343 -66.29 -51.30 -43.04
CA THR A 343 -65.86 -51.49 -44.46
C THR A 343 -65.76 -50.14 -45.22
N THR A 344 -64.77 -49.96 -46.12
CA THR A 344 -64.69 -49.17 -47.41
C THR A 344 -65.47 -47.84 -47.64
N LEU A 345 -64.99 -46.83 -48.39
CA LEU A 345 -64.53 -46.87 -49.81
C LEU A 345 -63.65 -45.66 -50.22
N SER A 346 -62.79 -45.86 -51.24
CA SER A 346 -62.20 -44.90 -52.23
C SER A 346 -61.57 -43.56 -51.76
N THR A 347 -60.41 -43.13 -52.26
CA THR A 347 -60.00 -43.11 -53.69
C THR A 347 -58.51 -43.46 -53.96
N ARG A 348 -58.19 -43.61 -55.27
CA ARG A 348 -56.91 -43.99 -55.92
C ARG A 348 -55.86 -42.85 -55.97
N CYS A 349 -54.56 -43.04 -56.28
CA CYS A 349 -53.78 -44.26 -56.60
C CYS A 349 -52.26 -44.14 -56.30
N HIS A 350 -51.61 -45.30 -56.31
CA HIS A 350 -50.21 -45.64 -56.04
C HIS A 350 -49.05 -44.86 -56.69
N SER A 351 -47.94 -44.81 -55.96
CA SER A 351 -46.55 -44.78 -56.43
C SER A 351 -46.05 -46.17 -56.89
N ASN A 352 -44.91 -46.26 -57.59
CA ASN A 352 -44.12 -47.49 -57.65
C ASN A 352 -42.60 -47.23 -57.65
N HIS A 353 -41.86 -48.06 -56.92
CA HIS A 353 -40.39 -48.18 -57.00
C HIS A 353 -40.02 -49.44 -57.82
N PRO A 354 -38.74 -49.58 -58.21
CA PRO A 354 -38.01 -50.76 -57.71
C PRO A 354 -36.58 -50.44 -57.23
N LYS A 355 -35.91 -51.45 -56.64
CA LYS A 355 -34.48 -51.42 -56.24
C LYS A 355 -33.74 -52.65 -56.77
N SER A 356 -32.58 -52.44 -57.41
CA SER A 356 -31.39 -53.30 -57.38
C SER A 356 -30.18 -52.37 -57.63
N LYS A 357 -29.03 -52.39 -56.93
CA LYS A 357 -28.17 -53.46 -56.36
C LYS A 357 -27.35 -54.17 -57.45
N VAL A 358 -26.06 -53.81 -57.61
CA VAL A 358 -24.88 -54.71 -57.73
C VAL A 358 -23.56 -53.94 -58.05
N THR A 359 -22.52 -54.24 -57.25
CA THR A 359 -21.03 -54.08 -57.35
C THR A 359 -20.30 -52.99 -58.18
N ASN A 360 -19.22 -52.47 -57.59
CA ASN A 360 -18.02 -51.94 -58.28
C ASN A 360 -17.00 -53.06 -58.58
N ARG A 361 -16.40 -53.03 -59.78
CA ARG A 361 -15.01 -53.39 -60.23
C ARG A 361 -14.88 -52.73 -61.63
N GLU A 362 -13.75 -52.21 -62.12
CA GLU A 362 -12.38 -52.15 -61.61
C GLU A 362 -11.54 -51.01 -62.24
N GLU A 363 -10.38 -50.73 -61.63
CA GLU A 363 -9.16 -50.16 -62.23
C GLU A 363 -9.13 -48.74 -62.87
N ARG A 364 -7.89 -48.33 -63.21
CA ARG A 364 -7.45 -47.01 -63.68
C ARG A 364 -6.69 -47.16 -65.00
N SER A 365 -6.73 -46.14 -65.88
CA SER A 365 -5.54 -45.34 -66.29
C SER A 365 -5.57 -44.77 -67.74
N SER A 366 -5.64 -43.44 -67.81
CA SER A 366 -4.92 -42.50 -68.70
C SER A 366 -4.45 -42.84 -70.13
N SER A 367 -4.81 -41.94 -71.06
CA SER A 367 -4.10 -41.50 -72.29
C SER A 367 -4.17 -42.44 -73.53
N LYS A 368 -4.10 -41.98 -74.80
CA LYS A 368 -3.57 -40.73 -75.40
C LYS A 368 -4.47 -40.10 -76.51
N ARG A 369 -4.06 -38.91 -76.96
CA ARG A 369 -4.47 -38.08 -78.13
C ARG A 369 -3.89 -38.61 -79.48
N PRO A 370 -4.11 -37.99 -80.67
CA PRO A 370 -5.25 -37.22 -81.23
C PRO A 370 -5.53 -37.51 -82.76
N HIS A 371 -6.30 -36.61 -83.42
CA HIS A 371 -6.56 -36.48 -84.88
C HIS A 371 -7.55 -37.49 -85.50
N SER A 372 -8.29 -37.18 -86.59
CA SER A 372 -8.27 -35.99 -87.47
C SER A 372 -9.67 -35.43 -87.82
N HIS A 373 -9.73 -34.19 -88.33
CA HIS A 373 -10.84 -33.70 -89.17
C HIS A 373 -10.76 -34.36 -90.59
N GLN A 374 -11.57 -34.09 -91.63
CA GLN A 374 -12.31 -32.87 -92.02
C GLN A 374 -13.25 -33.15 -93.21
N ARG A 375 -14.04 -32.13 -93.62
CA ARG A 375 -14.83 -31.97 -94.88
C ARG A 375 -16.18 -32.70 -94.93
N ASP A 376 -17.25 -32.19 -95.56
CA ASP A 376 -17.73 -30.86 -96.02
C ASP A 376 -19.27 -31.02 -96.24
N SER A 377 -20.18 -30.09 -96.57
CA SER A 377 -20.23 -28.67 -97.01
C SER A 377 -21.59 -28.06 -96.52
N ASN A 378 -21.82 -26.75 -96.32
CA ASN A 378 -22.02 -25.63 -97.29
C ASN A 378 -23.09 -25.93 -98.39
N LEU A 379 -24.12 -25.12 -98.69
CA LEU A 379 -24.55 -23.74 -98.28
C LEU A 379 -26.07 -23.50 -98.57
N ASN A 380 -26.71 -22.53 -97.87
CA ASN A 380 -27.76 -21.57 -98.32
C ASN A 380 -29.11 -22.06 -98.94
N SER A 381 -30.21 -21.27 -98.99
CA SER A 381 -30.68 -20.05 -98.26
C SER A 381 -32.17 -19.76 -98.61
N SER A 382 -32.79 -18.78 -97.93
CA SER A 382 -34.04 -18.03 -98.27
C SER A 382 -35.37 -18.82 -98.41
N SER A 383 -36.54 -18.48 -97.86
CA SER A 383 -37.18 -17.30 -97.20
C SER A 383 -38.37 -16.73 -98.00
N ASP A 384 -39.29 -16.07 -97.29
CA ASP A 384 -40.35 -15.17 -97.79
C ASP A 384 -41.54 -15.83 -98.53
N ALA A 385 -42.79 -15.35 -98.47
CA ALA A 385 -43.51 -14.40 -97.59
C ALA A 385 -45.03 -14.62 -97.76
N PRO A 386 -45.92 -13.82 -97.11
CA PRO A 386 -47.28 -13.63 -97.64
C PRO A 386 -47.78 -12.17 -97.72
N ASP A 387 -48.85 -12.02 -98.52
CA ASP A 387 -49.90 -10.99 -98.55
C ASP A 387 -49.63 -9.53 -98.98
N LEU A 388 -50.01 -9.28 -100.25
CA LEU A 388 -50.92 -8.23 -100.78
C LEU A 388 -51.29 -8.72 -102.23
N GLU A 389 -52.50 -8.63 -102.79
CA GLU A 389 -53.77 -7.97 -102.43
C GLU A 389 -54.97 -8.56 -103.27
N VAL A 390 -56.21 -8.08 -103.07
CA VAL A 390 -57.38 -8.07 -104.00
C VAL A 390 -58.26 -9.35 -104.22
N VAL A 391 -59.44 -9.32 -103.58
CA VAL A 391 -60.83 -9.60 -104.08
C VAL A 391 -61.18 -10.90 -104.88
N GLY A 392 -62.19 -11.64 -104.38
CA GLY A 392 -63.02 -12.58 -105.20
C GLY A 392 -64.22 -13.19 -104.44
N ARG A 393 -65.47 -13.01 -104.92
CA ARG A 393 -66.70 -13.38 -104.19
C ARG A 393 -67.41 -14.68 -104.68
N ARG A 394 -67.70 -15.59 -103.73
CA ARG A 394 -69.01 -16.25 -103.45
C ARG A 394 -69.56 -17.36 -104.39
N ALA A 395 -70.40 -18.23 -103.80
CA ALA A 395 -71.36 -19.20 -104.39
C ALA A 395 -70.76 -20.53 -104.91
N GLU A 396 -71.20 -21.73 -104.47
CA GLU A 396 -72.44 -22.50 -104.83
C GLU A 396 -72.27 -23.27 -106.18
N ILE A 397 -72.70 -24.53 -106.43
CA ILE A 397 -73.52 -25.53 -105.68
C ILE A 397 -73.45 -26.98 -106.30
N LEU A 398 -74.00 -28.00 -105.62
CA LEU A 398 -74.52 -29.34 -106.10
C LEU A 398 -73.63 -30.50 -106.68
N THR A 399 -73.68 -31.65 -105.97
CA THR A 399 -73.96 -33.07 -106.39
C THR A 399 -73.16 -33.91 -107.43
N GLY A 400 -72.80 -35.14 -106.98
CA GLY A 400 -73.12 -36.44 -107.65
C GLY A 400 -72.10 -37.07 -108.63
N ARG A 401 -72.24 -38.34 -109.09
CA ARG A 401 -72.97 -39.56 -108.63
C ARG A 401 -72.60 -40.78 -109.53
N GLN A 402 -72.33 -42.00 -108.97
CA GLN A 402 -72.36 -43.33 -109.67
C GLN A 402 -71.31 -43.56 -110.82
N SER A 403 -71.03 -44.76 -111.39
CA SER A 403 -71.23 -46.20 -111.03
C SER A 403 -70.55 -47.21 -112.00
N ASN A 404 -70.14 -48.39 -111.48
CA ASN A 404 -70.17 -49.76 -112.09
C ASN A 404 -69.34 -50.16 -113.35
N LEU A 405 -69.21 -51.50 -113.54
CA LEU A 405 -68.91 -52.28 -114.78
C LEU A 405 -67.44 -52.23 -115.32
N GLU A 406 -66.90 -53.21 -116.07
CA GLU A 406 -67.05 -54.69 -116.10
C GLU A 406 -65.82 -55.35 -116.84
N LYS A 407 -65.89 -56.67 -117.12
CA LYS A 407 -65.22 -57.52 -118.15
C LYS A 407 -64.17 -56.89 -119.11
N VAL A 408 -62.99 -57.47 -119.35
CA VAL A 408 -62.63 -58.77 -120.02
C VAL A 408 -62.65 -58.69 -121.57
N ASP A 409 -61.70 -59.40 -122.20
CA ASP A 409 -61.45 -59.70 -123.64
C ASP A 409 -60.65 -58.73 -124.56
N GLU A 410 -59.44 -59.20 -124.89
CA GLU A 410 -58.86 -59.47 -126.24
C GLU A 410 -58.36 -58.41 -127.27
N MET A 411 -57.29 -58.86 -127.97
CA MET A 411 -56.78 -58.54 -129.31
C MET A 411 -56.18 -57.16 -129.68
N ASN A 412 -54.84 -57.14 -129.77
CA ASN A 412 -54.00 -56.68 -130.89
C ASN A 412 -54.67 -55.79 -131.97
N SER A 413 -54.10 -54.63 -132.33
CA SER A 413 -52.78 -54.60 -132.99
C SER A 413 -52.17 -53.19 -133.14
N ASN A 414 -50.83 -53.13 -133.13
CA ASN A 414 -49.96 -52.10 -133.73
C ASN A 414 -50.18 -50.61 -133.33
N ALA A 415 -50.02 -50.29 -132.04
CA ALA A 415 -49.77 -48.90 -131.57
C ALA A 415 -49.00 -48.84 -130.22
N THR A 416 -48.27 -49.89 -129.85
CA THR A 416 -48.03 -50.27 -128.44
C THR A 416 -46.73 -49.78 -127.78
N GLU A 417 -45.89 -49.01 -128.47
CA GLU A 417 -44.60 -48.55 -127.92
C GLU A 417 -44.61 -47.10 -127.42
N GLU A 418 -45.25 -46.15 -128.09
CA GLU A 418 -45.25 -44.74 -127.63
C GLU A 418 -46.10 -44.48 -126.37
N SER A 419 -47.15 -45.28 -126.14
CA SER A 419 -48.04 -45.10 -124.97
C SER A 419 -47.45 -45.69 -123.68
N THR A 420 -46.76 -46.82 -123.78
CA THR A 420 -46.14 -47.52 -122.65
C THR A 420 -44.99 -46.73 -122.04
N TYR A 421 -44.12 -46.12 -122.86
CA TYR A 421 -43.08 -45.22 -122.34
C TYR A 421 -43.67 -43.99 -121.62
N ARG A 422 -44.74 -43.38 -122.14
CA ARG A 422 -45.39 -42.22 -121.49
C ARG A 422 -46.02 -42.60 -120.13
N ALA A 423 -46.67 -43.76 -120.05
CA ALA A 423 -47.23 -44.26 -118.79
C ALA A 423 -46.14 -44.54 -117.74
N LEU A 424 -45.04 -45.22 -118.13
CA LEU A 424 -43.90 -45.50 -117.24
C LEU A 424 -43.22 -44.23 -116.73
N ILE A 425 -43.07 -43.20 -117.57
CA ILE A 425 -42.54 -41.89 -117.15
C ILE A 425 -43.49 -41.25 -116.14
N GLN A 426 -44.80 -41.28 -116.40
CA GLN A 426 -45.80 -40.66 -115.52
C GLN A 426 -45.93 -41.36 -114.15
N GLU A 427 -45.82 -42.69 -114.09
CA GLU A 427 -45.73 -43.41 -112.82
C GLU A 427 -44.42 -43.12 -112.08
N LEU A 428 -43.29 -43.10 -112.79
CA LEU A 428 -41.99 -42.77 -112.22
C LEU A 428 -41.95 -41.35 -111.64
N ASP A 429 -42.63 -40.39 -112.28
CA ASP A 429 -42.73 -39.01 -111.80
C ASP A 429 -43.69 -38.86 -110.61
N GLN A 430 -44.82 -39.57 -110.59
CA GLN A 430 -45.65 -39.66 -109.38
C GLN A 430 -44.90 -40.33 -108.22
N GLU A 431 -44.06 -41.32 -108.50
CA GLU A 431 -43.25 -42.01 -107.48
C GLU A 431 -42.12 -41.11 -106.95
N LYS A 432 -41.49 -40.29 -107.81
CA LYS A 432 -40.62 -39.19 -107.35
C LYS A 432 -41.39 -38.19 -106.48
N GLU A 433 -42.61 -37.81 -106.85
CA GLU A 433 -43.42 -36.87 -106.08
C GLU A 433 -43.81 -37.43 -104.69
N ARG A 434 -44.18 -38.71 -104.61
CA ARG A 434 -44.44 -39.41 -103.34
C ARG A 434 -43.19 -39.45 -102.46
N ARG A 435 -42.04 -39.82 -103.03
CA ARG A 435 -40.75 -39.84 -102.32
C ARG A 435 -40.32 -38.45 -101.86
N TRP A 436 -40.49 -37.42 -102.69
CA TRP A 436 -40.20 -36.04 -102.32
C TRP A 436 -41.09 -35.54 -101.19
N LYS A 437 -42.40 -35.86 -101.22
CA LYS A 437 -43.33 -35.56 -100.10
C LYS A 437 -42.95 -36.32 -98.82
N ALA A 438 -42.51 -37.58 -98.94
CA ALA A 438 -42.02 -38.37 -97.80
C ALA A 438 -40.71 -37.80 -97.22
N GLU A 439 -39.75 -37.43 -98.06
CA GLU A 439 -38.47 -36.83 -97.65
C GLU A 439 -38.65 -35.45 -96.99
N GLN A 440 -39.62 -34.64 -97.48
CA GLN A 440 -40.01 -33.39 -96.85
C GLN A 440 -40.71 -33.59 -95.49
N ALA A 441 -41.51 -34.65 -95.35
CA ALA A 441 -42.09 -35.03 -94.06
C ALA A 441 -41.02 -35.54 -93.10
N GLU A 442 -40.08 -36.37 -93.56
CA GLU A 442 -38.94 -36.87 -92.79
C GLU A 442 -38.05 -35.72 -92.30
N LYS A 443 -37.67 -34.79 -93.18
CA LYS A 443 -36.87 -33.61 -92.80
C LYS A 443 -37.52 -32.83 -91.66
N LYS A 444 -38.79 -32.47 -91.79
CA LYS A 444 -39.57 -31.80 -90.72
C LYS A 444 -39.66 -32.64 -89.44
N LEU A 445 -39.80 -33.96 -89.55
CA LEU A 445 -39.77 -34.86 -88.39
C LEU A 445 -38.39 -34.83 -87.70
N THR A 446 -37.28 -34.85 -88.44
CA THR A 446 -35.93 -34.76 -87.85
C THR A 446 -35.67 -33.40 -87.21
N GLU A 447 -36.25 -32.32 -87.73
CA GLU A 447 -36.14 -30.98 -87.15
C GLU A 447 -36.91 -30.90 -85.82
N HIS A 448 -38.16 -31.35 -85.77
CA HIS A 448 -38.89 -31.45 -84.50
C HIS A 448 -38.21 -32.40 -83.49
N VAL A 449 -37.61 -33.50 -83.93
CA VAL A 449 -36.81 -34.37 -83.04
C VAL A 449 -35.55 -33.67 -82.52
N LYS A 450 -34.86 -32.85 -83.32
CA LYS A 450 -33.72 -32.03 -82.87
C LYS A 450 -34.16 -30.95 -81.87
N GLU A 451 -35.29 -30.29 -82.11
CA GLU A 451 -35.87 -29.28 -81.21
C GLU A 451 -36.26 -29.91 -79.85
N LEU A 452 -36.95 -31.05 -79.87
CA LEU A 452 -37.29 -31.81 -78.66
C LEU A 452 -36.03 -32.30 -77.92
N GLN A 453 -34.99 -32.74 -78.63
CA GLN A 453 -33.70 -33.09 -78.01
C GLN A 453 -32.94 -31.89 -77.43
N LYS A 454 -33.15 -30.68 -77.95
CA LYS A 454 -32.60 -29.43 -77.40
C LYS A 454 -33.33 -29.07 -76.11
N HIS A 455 -34.65 -29.00 -76.13
CA HIS A 455 -35.46 -28.74 -74.92
C HIS A 455 -35.23 -29.79 -73.82
N ALA A 456 -35.12 -31.08 -74.17
CA ALA A 456 -34.80 -32.13 -73.20
C ALA A 456 -33.36 -32.07 -72.61
N LYS A 457 -32.46 -31.25 -73.19
CA LYS A 457 -31.16 -30.92 -72.59
C LYS A 457 -31.24 -29.66 -71.72
N GLU A 458 -31.98 -28.65 -72.17
CA GLU A 458 -32.26 -27.43 -71.42
C GLU A 458 -32.99 -27.75 -70.10
N GLU A 459 -34.03 -28.58 -70.15
CA GLU A 459 -34.79 -29.05 -68.99
C GLU A 459 -33.91 -29.83 -68.00
N LYS A 460 -33.02 -30.71 -68.48
CA LYS A 460 -32.04 -31.42 -67.64
C LYS A 460 -31.04 -30.49 -66.98
N ASN A 461 -30.61 -29.42 -67.65
CA ASN A 461 -29.74 -28.40 -67.06
C ASN A 461 -30.48 -27.62 -65.96
N ILE A 462 -31.72 -27.21 -66.20
CA ILE A 462 -32.58 -26.53 -65.21
C ILE A 462 -32.82 -27.44 -63.99
N GLN A 463 -33.15 -28.71 -64.21
CA GLN A 463 -33.34 -29.70 -63.16
C GLN A 463 -32.06 -29.94 -62.35
N SER A 464 -30.90 -29.99 -63.00
CA SER A 464 -29.59 -30.12 -62.34
C SER A 464 -29.26 -28.90 -61.48
N MET A 465 -29.55 -27.68 -61.97
CA MET A 465 -29.40 -26.45 -61.19
C MET A 465 -30.36 -26.39 -60.00
N ALA A 466 -31.59 -26.87 -60.13
CA ALA A 466 -32.56 -26.96 -59.03
C ALA A 466 -32.13 -27.97 -57.94
N VAL A 467 -31.51 -29.09 -58.33
CA VAL A 467 -30.90 -30.03 -57.37
C VAL A 467 -29.71 -29.37 -56.65
N TYR A 468 -28.83 -28.68 -57.38
CA TYR A 468 -27.68 -27.99 -56.77
C TYR A 468 -28.10 -26.90 -55.77
N THR A 469 -29.08 -26.06 -56.11
CA THR A 469 -29.57 -25.01 -55.20
C THR A 469 -30.30 -25.60 -53.99
N THR A 470 -31.08 -26.67 -54.15
CA THR A 470 -31.76 -27.31 -53.01
C THR A 470 -30.82 -28.06 -52.08
N GLU A 471 -29.77 -28.73 -52.57
CA GLU A 471 -28.72 -29.29 -51.70
C GLU A 471 -27.94 -28.19 -50.96
N ARG A 472 -27.59 -27.09 -51.65
CA ARG A 472 -26.93 -25.95 -50.98
C ARG A 472 -27.80 -25.30 -49.90
N LEU A 473 -29.12 -25.25 -50.09
CA LEU A 473 -30.05 -24.72 -49.11
C LEU A 473 -30.19 -25.66 -47.89
N LYS A 474 -30.19 -26.99 -48.10
CA LYS A 474 -30.10 -27.98 -47.01
C LYS A 474 -28.79 -27.82 -46.21
N GLU A 475 -27.65 -27.65 -46.89
CA GLU A 475 -26.35 -27.45 -46.26
C GLU A 475 -26.33 -26.23 -45.33
N LEU A 476 -26.96 -25.11 -45.77
CA LEU A 476 -27.09 -23.90 -44.95
C LEU A 476 -28.03 -24.11 -43.74
N ILE A 477 -29.19 -24.76 -43.93
CA ILE A 477 -30.13 -25.09 -42.83
C ILE A 477 -29.47 -26.01 -41.79
N LEU A 478 -28.62 -26.96 -42.21
CA LEU A 478 -27.86 -27.81 -41.29
C LEU A 478 -26.85 -26.98 -40.49
N LYS A 479 -26.05 -26.13 -41.14
CA LYS A 479 -25.11 -25.23 -40.45
C LYS A 479 -25.79 -24.27 -39.48
N GLU A 480 -26.98 -23.78 -39.81
CA GLU A 480 -27.80 -22.94 -38.92
C GLU A 480 -28.29 -23.74 -37.69
N ARG A 481 -28.73 -25.00 -37.87
CA ARG A 481 -29.09 -25.89 -36.76
C ARG A 481 -27.89 -26.25 -35.89
N ASP A 482 -26.72 -26.46 -36.48
CA ASP A 482 -25.47 -26.71 -35.76
C ASP A 482 -25.01 -25.46 -34.99
N ALA A 483 -25.19 -24.26 -35.56
CA ALA A 483 -24.95 -23.00 -34.85
C ALA A 483 -25.94 -22.81 -33.68
N LYS A 484 -27.23 -23.05 -33.91
CA LYS A 484 -28.28 -22.95 -32.89
C LYS A 484 -28.08 -23.93 -31.73
N THR A 485 -27.67 -25.16 -32.01
CA THR A 485 -27.41 -26.18 -30.97
C THR A 485 -26.18 -25.86 -30.15
N ARG A 486 -25.10 -25.33 -30.76
CA ARG A 486 -23.96 -24.76 -30.02
C ARG A 486 -24.37 -23.61 -29.11
N LEU A 487 -25.02 -22.57 -29.66
CA LEU A 487 -25.53 -21.45 -28.86
C LEU A 487 -26.47 -21.88 -27.73
N GLN A 488 -27.26 -22.94 -27.94
CA GLN A 488 -28.12 -23.50 -26.89
C GLN A 488 -27.34 -24.23 -25.80
N ALA A 489 -26.22 -24.88 -26.13
CA ALA A 489 -25.28 -25.44 -25.15
C ALA A 489 -24.52 -24.33 -24.40
N ASP A 490 -24.05 -23.30 -25.10
CA ASP A 490 -23.37 -22.14 -24.52
C ASP A 490 -24.30 -21.42 -23.50
N ILE A 491 -25.58 -21.25 -23.85
CA ILE A 491 -26.61 -20.71 -22.95
C ILE A 491 -26.87 -21.62 -21.74
N GLN A 492 -26.75 -22.95 -21.87
CA GLN A 492 -26.86 -23.86 -20.74
C GLN A 492 -25.63 -23.81 -19.82
N GLN A 493 -24.42 -23.71 -20.39
CA GLN A 493 -23.19 -23.53 -19.63
C GLN A 493 -23.21 -22.19 -18.85
N LEU A 494 -23.52 -21.08 -19.52
CA LEU A 494 -23.60 -19.75 -18.88
C LEU A 494 -24.68 -19.69 -17.78
N LYS A 495 -25.75 -20.50 -17.88
CA LYS A 495 -26.74 -20.67 -16.81
C LYS A 495 -26.16 -21.44 -15.61
N GLY A 496 -25.48 -22.56 -15.86
CA GLY A 496 -24.79 -23.31 -14.79
C GLY A 496 -23.72 -22.48 -14.09
N GLU A 497 -22.98 -21.65 -14.84
CA GLU A 497 -21.98 -20.72 -14.31
C GLU A 497 -22.62 -19.58 -13.50
N THR A 498 -23.71 -18.97 -13.98
CA THR A 498 -24.42 -17.92 -13.20
C THR A 498 -25.14 -18.46 -11.97
N GLU A 499 -25.71 -19.67 -12.02
CA GLU A 499 -26.22 -20.38 -10.83
C GLU A 499 -25.08 -20.71 -9.84
N ARG A 500 -23.93 -21.18 -10.31
CA ARG A 500 -22.75 -21.42 -9.47
C ARG A 500 -22.26 -20.12 -8.81
N LEU A 501 -22.06 -19.05 -9.57
CA LEU A 501 -21.62 -17.75 -9.05
C LEU A 501 -22.63 -17.14 -8.07
N THR A 502 -23.94 -17.33 -8.30
CA THR A 502 -24.99 -16.92 -7.36
C THR A 502 -24.88 -17.69 -6.04
N ASN A 503 -24.61 -19.00 -6.10
CA ASN A 503 -24.40 -19.83 -4.92
C ASN A 503 -23.10 -19.49 -4.17
N GLU A 504 -22.02 -19.14 -4.88
CA GLU A 504 -20.77 -18.67 -4.29
C GLU A 504 -20.95 -17.28 -3.64
N LEU A 505 -21.66 -16.36 -4.29
CA LEU A 505 -22.03 -15.05 -3.72
C LEU A 505 -22.90 -15.17 -2.47
N ASN A 506 -23.88 -16.08 -2.46
CA ASN A 506 -24.72 -16.31 -1.27
C ASN A 506 -23.91 -16.94 -0.12
N LYS A 507 -22.96 -17.84 -0.41
CA LYS A 507 -22.01 -18.35 0.61
C LYS A 507 -21.11 -17.24 1.15
N ALA A 508 -20.65 -16.30 0.31
CA ALA A 508 -19.85 -15.16 0.74
C ALA A 508 -20.67 -14.23 1.67
N LYS A 509 -21.90 -13.88 1.29
CA LYS A 509 -22.82 -13.07 2.12
C LYS A 509 -23.16 -13.71 3.47
N ASN A 510 -23.33 -15.03 3.51
CA ASN A 510 -23.58 -15.74 4.77
C ASN A 510 -22.36 -15.63 5.72
N LYS A 511 -21.13 -15.83 5.20
CA LYS A 511 -19.90 -15.60 5.97
C LYS A 511 -19.75 -14.15 6.40
N GLU A 512 -20.06 -13.20 5.53
CA GLU A 512 -20.05 -11.77 5.87
C GLU A 512 -21.00 -11.46 7.03
N ALA A 513 -22.22 -12.01 7.03
CA ALA A 513 -23.17 -11.86 8.12
C ALA A 513 -22.75 -12.58 9.42
N GLU A 514 -21.98 -13.67 9.32
CA GLU A 514 -21.35 -14.34 10.47
C GLU A 514 -20.21 -13.49 11.06
N HIS A 515 -19.35 -12.90 10.21
CA HIS A 515 -18.30 -11.98 10.62
C HIS A 515 -18.86 -10.68 11.23
N GLN A 516 -19.93 -10.11 10.68
CA GLN A 516 -20.60 -8.94 11.24
C GLN A 516 -21.16 -9.21 12.65
N LYS A 517 -21.76 -10.40 12.88
CA LYS A 517 -22.20 -10.82 14.23
C LYS A 517 -21.03 -11.02 15.19
N ALA A 518 -19.91 -11.58 14.72
CA ALA A 518 -18.70 -11.73 15.52
C ALA A 518 -18.10 -10.38 15.92
N MET A 519 -18.08 -9.41 15.00
CA MET A 519 -17.66 -8.03 15.28
C MET A 519 -18.56 -7.35 16.31
N GLN A 520 -19.89 -7.44 16.16
CA GLN A 520 -20.85 -6.90 17.13
C GLN A 520 -20.67 -7.53 18.53
N ALA A 521 -20.44 -8.84 18.61
CA ALA A 521 -20.13 -9.50 19.88
C ALA A 521 -18.81 -9.02 20.50
N LEU A 522 -17.79 -8.75 19.68
CA LEU A 522 -16.52 -8.18 20.17
C LEU A 522 -16.71 -6.73 20.67
N GLU A 523 -17.41 -5.88 19.93
CA GLU A 523 -17.78 -4.51 20.33
C GLU A 523 -18.59 -4.48 21.64
N GLU A 524 -19.53 -5.42 21.80
CA GLU A 524 -20.23 -5.65 23.06
C GLU A 524 -19.31 -6.07 24.21
N THR A 525 -18.30 -6.93 23.97
CA THR A 525 -17.34 -7.29 25.03
C THR A 525 -16.35 -6.17 25.36
N LEU A 526 -15.94 -5.36 24.38
CA LEU A 526 -15.08 -4.20 24.59
C LEU A 526 -15.79 -3.12 25.42
N SER A 527 -17.03 -2.76 25.07
CA SER A 527 -17.83 -1.80 25.85
C SER A 527 -18.13 -2.29 27.28
N LYS A 528 -18.33 -3.61 27.49
CA LYS A 528 -18.42 -4.22 28.83
C LYS A 528 -17.08 -4.15 29.59
N MET A 529 -15.94 -4.32 28.92
CA MET A 529 -14.61 -4.17 29.52
C MET A 529 -14.30 -2.70 29.87
N GLU A 530 -14.65 -1.75 29.01
CA GLU A 530 -14.43 -0.32 29.26
C GLU A 530 -15.29 0.20 30.41
N THR A 531 -16.56 -0.19 30.47
CA THR A 531 -17.44 0.17 31.60
C THR A 531 -16.95 -0.43 32.92
N GLN A 532 -16.45 -1.66 32.94
CA GLN A 532 -15.76 -2.23 34.11
C GLN A 532 -14.49 -1.46 34.48
N ARG A 533 -13.64 -1.09 33.50
CA ARG A 533 -12.42 -0.30 33.73
C ARG A 533 -12.71 1.10 34.28
N LEU A 534 -13.81 1.73 33.85
CA LEU A 534 -14.28 3.01 34.39
C LEU A 534 -14.84 2.87 35.82
N GLN A 535 -15.58 1.79 36.11
CA GLN A 535 -16.03 1.48 37.47
C GLN A 535 -14.86 1.24 38.42
N GLN A 536 -13.85 0.46 37.99
CA GLN A 536 -12.66 0.21 38.79
C GLN A 536 -11.89 1.51 39.09
N ARG A 537 -11.64 2.35 38.08
CA ARG A 537 -11.03 3.68 38.27
C ARG A 537 -11.81 4.58 39.23
N ALA A 538 -13.15 4.50 39.22
CA ALA A 538 -14.00 5.26 40.15
C ALA A 538 -13.93 4.72 41.60
N ILE A 539 -13.62 3.44 41.80
CA ILE A 539 -13.36 2.84 43.12
C ILE A 539 -11.94 3.24 43.59
N GLU A 540 -10.95 3.14 42.71
CA GLU A 540 -9.56 3.55 42.99
C GLU A 540 -9.48 5.03 43.40
N MET A 541 -10.14 5.94 42.67
CA MET A 541 -10.20 7.36 43.05
C MET A 541 -10.88 7.60 44.41
N LYS A 542 -11.90 6.81 44.78
CA LYS A 542 -12.52 6.91 46.11
C LYS A 542 -11.55 6.50 47.21
N HIS A 543 -10.81 5.41 47.03
CA HIS A 543 -9.82 4.98 48.02
C HIS A 543 -8.63 5.95 48.14
N VAL A 544 -8.23 6.62 47.05
CA VAL A 544 -7.26 7.73 47.10
C VAL A 544 -7.83 8.89 47.92
N GLN A 545 -9.07 9.34 47.66
CA GLN A 545 -9.71 10.41 48.43
C GLN A 545 -9.90 10.05 49.92
N GLU A 546 -10.24 8.79 50.24
CA GLU A 546 -10.30 8.29 51.61
C GLU A 546 -8.92 8.29 52.29
N ALA A 547 -7.84 8.00 51.54
CA ALA A 547 -6.47 8.05 52.05
C ALA A 547 -5.98 9.50 52.25
N GLU A 548 -6.28 10.42 51.34
CA GLU A 548 -5.99 11.86 51.46
C GLU A 548 -6.70 12.48 52.66
N LEU A 549 -7.98 12.15 52.88
CA LEU A 549 -8.75 12.62 54.04
C LEU A 549 -8.17 12.08 55.36
N LYS A 550 -7.75 10.80 55.40
CA LYS A 550 -7.05 10.22 56.56
C LYS A 550 -5.68 10.87 56.80
N ALA A 551 -4.90 11.11 55.75
CA ALA A 551 -3.62 11.80 55.85
C ALA A 551 -3.78 13.23 56.40
N SER A 552 -4.76 13.99 55.91
CA SER A 552 -5.06 15.34 56.41
C SER A 552 -5.62 15.34 57.84
N ALA A 553 -6.31 14.28 58.28
CA ALA A 553 -6.73 14.12 59.68
C ALA A 553 -5.51 13.86 60.59
N ASN A 554 -4.66 12.90 60.21
CA ASN A 554 -3.43 12.57 60.94
C ASN A 554 -2.47 13.77 61.00
N GLU A 555 -2.38 14.57 59.94
CA GLU A 555 -1.56 15.79 59.94
C GLU A 555 -2.06 16.81 60.96
N ARG A 556 -3.38 17.02 61.08
CA ARG A 556 -3.98 17.89 62.10
C ARG A 556 -3.70 17.37 63.51
N GLU A 557 -3.75 16.06 63.72
CA GLU A 557 -3.37 15.45 65.01
C GLU A 557 -1.89 15.71 65.33
N VAL A 558 -0.98 15.51 64.37
CA VAL A 558 0.45 15.86 64.52
C VAL A 558 0.65 17.35 64.77
N GLN A 559 -0.13 18.24 64.17
CA GLN A 559 -0.09 19.68 64.45
C GLN A 559 -0.57 19.99 65.88
N LEU A 560 -1.65 19.38 66.35
CA LEU A 560 -2.15 19.51 67.73
C LEU A 560 -1.13 18.98 68.76
N LEU A 561 -0.52 17.83 68.50
CA LEU A 561 0.55 17.28 69.33
C LEU A 561 1.79 18.19 69.35
N ARG A 562 2.17 18.80 68.21
CA ARG A 562 3.24 19.81 68.13
C ARG A 562 2.89 21.08 68.93
N ILE A 563 1.63 21.53 68.93
CA ILE A 563 1.17 22.67 69.75
C ILE A 563 1.22 22.32 71.23
N SER A 564 0.73 21.14 71.63
CA SER A 564 0.82 20.64 73.01
C SER A 564 2.28 20.56 73.48
N LEU A 565 3.19 20.02 72.66
CA LEU A 565 4.62 19.95 72.97
C LEU A 565 5.25 21.35 73.13
N ARG A 566 4.83 22.36 72.35
CA ARG A 566 5.25 23.76 72.55
C ARG A 566 4.76 24.29 73.89
N GLN A 567 3.49 24.11 74.22
CA GLN A 567 2.91 24.55 75.51
C GLN A 567 3.60 23.88 76.71
N GLN A 568 3.97 22.60 76.61
CA GLN A 568 4.73 21.92 77.67
C GLN A 568 6.17 22.45 77.77
N ARG A 569 6.85 22.70 76.64
CA ARG A 569 8.17 23.37 76.64
C ARG A 569 8.10 24.79 77.23
N GLU A 570 7.00 25.51 77.00
CA GLU A 570 6.78 26.86 77.51
C GLU A 570 6.48 26.86 79.02
N LYS A 571 5.71 25.89 79.52
CA LYS A 571 5.58 25.62 80.97
C LYS A 571 6.92 25.25 81.62
N VAL A 572 7.76 24.45 80.95
CA VAL A 572 9.11 24.13 81.43
C VAL A 572 9.99 25.38 81.46
N LYS A 573 9.90 26.28 80.47
CA LYS A 573 10.57 27.60 80.53
C LYS A 573 10.07 28.44 81.69
N GLN A 574 8.75 28.57 81.90
CA GLN A 574 8.17 29.31 83.02
C GLN A 574 8.60 28.74 84.37
N LEU A 575 8.68 27.41 84.52
CA LEU A 575 9.23 26.76 85.72
C LEU A 575 10.74 27.05 85.90
N HIS A 576 11.50 27.15 84.80
CA HIS A 576 12.92 27.49 84.86
C HIS A 576 13.15 28.98 85.18
N GLU A 577 12.32 29.88 84.65
CA GLU A 577 12.31 31.31 84.99
C GLU A 577 11.89 31.52 86.45
N LEU A 578 10.88 30.78 86.94
CA LEU A 578 10.51 30.76 88.37
C LEU A 578 11.62 30.18 89.26
N LEU A 579 12.38 29.19 88.78
CA LEU A 579 13.56 28.67 89.48
C LEU A 579 14.66 29.74 89.57
N ILE A 580 14.96 30.42 88.46
CA ILE A 580 15.93 31.52 88.42
C ILE A 580 15.50 32.69 89.31
N LEU A 581 14.20 33.04 89.32
CA LEU A 581 13.66 34.06 90.20
C LEU A 581 13.74 33.64 91.68
N LYS A 582 13.47 32.36 92.00
CA LYS A 582 13.69 31.79 93.33
C LYS A 582 15.16 31.85 93.75
N GLU A 583 16.07 31.56 92.83
CA GLU A 583 17.51 31.61 93.08
C GLU A 583 17.99 33.05 93.25
N GLN A 584 17.46 34.01 92.50
CA GLN A 584 17.72 35.44 92.68
C GLN A 584 17.11 35.99 93.98
N GLU A 585 15.94 35.50 94.39
CA GLU A 585 15.31 35.82 95.68
C GLU A 585 16.18 35.30 96.85
N GLN A 586 16.66 34.06 96.78
CA GLN A 586 17.61 33.51 97.75
C GLN A 586 18.98 34.21 97.73
N ARG A 587 19.51 34.59 96.56
CA ARG A 587 20.74 35.40 96.45
C ARG A 587 20.55 36.77 97.11
N LYS A 588 19.40 37.42 96.94
CA LYS A 588 19.07 38.68 97.66
C LYS A 588 18.88 38.46 99.17
N GLU A 589 18.34 37.33 99.60
CA GLU A 589 18.23 36.98 101.03
C GLU A 589 19.60 36.64 101.66
N LEU A 590 20.59 36.26 100.84
CA LEU A 590 22.00 36.11 101.23
C LEU A 590 22.72 37.47 101.25
N GLU A 591 22.58 38.30 100.21
CA GLU A 591 23.18 39.65 100.12
C GLU A 591 22.71 40.55 101.27
N THR A 592 21.44 40.47 101.66
CA THR A 592 20.88 41.23 102.79
C THR A 592 21.33 40.75 104.17
N ARG A 593 22.09 39.63 104.26
CA ARG A 593 22.59 39.08 105.53
C ARG A 593 24.10 39.23 105.76
N VAL A 594 24.85 39.89 104.86
CA VAL A 594 26.31 40.09 105.01
C VAL A 594 26.71 41.56 104.91
N ALA A 595 26.40 42.33 105.96
CA ALA A 595 26.80 43.73 106.08
C ALA A 595 28.15 43.89 106.82
N LEU A 596 29.26 43.84 106.07
CA LEU A 596 30.62 44.17 106.56
C LEU A 596 31.31 45.17 105.63
N HIS A 597 30.73 46.37 105.54
CA HIS A 597 31.24 47.47 104.71
C HIS A 597 32.32 48.29 105.41
N GLY A 598 33.58 47.91 105.19
CA GLY A 598 34.73 48.83 105.28
C GLY A 598 35.26 49.12 103.87
N PRO A 599 35.46 50.38 103.46
CA PRO A 599 35.84 50.70 102.07
C PRO A 599 37.19 50.08 101.68
N GLU A 600 38.14 50.05 102.60
CA GLU A 600 39.46 49.43 102.42
C GLU A 600 39.36 47.90 102.25
N PHE A 601 38.43 47.24 102.95
CA PHE A 601 38.18 45.81 102.78
C PHE A 601 37.48 45.51 101.45
N GLN A 602 36.55 46.36 101.00
CA GLN A 602 35.92 46.19 99.68
C GLN A 602 36.90 46.46 98.52
N ASP A 603 37.80 47.43 98.64
CA ASP A 603 38.87 47.66 97.66
C ASP A 603 39.87 46.49 97.63
N ALA A 604 40.29 45.97 98.78
CA ALA A 604 41.14 44.78 98.86
C ALA A 604 40.45 43.52 98.29
N LEU A 605 39.20 43.27 98.66
CA LEU A 605 38.44 42.10 98.22
C LEU A 605 38.14 42.18 96.72
N SER A 606 37.71 43.32 96.20
CA SER A 606 37.46 43.50 94.76
C SER A 606 38.74 43.38 93.93
N LYS A 607 39.90 43.83 94.45
CA LYS A 607 41.19 43.62 93.79
C LYS A 607 41.63 42.16 93.74
N GLU A 608 41.37 41.36 94.77
CA GLU A 608 41.71 39.93 94.75
C GLU A 608 40.70 39.09 93.96
N VAL A 609 39.41 39.44 94.03
CA VAL A 609 38.36 38.87 93.16
C VAL A 609 38.69 39.14 91.69
N ALA A 610 39.00 40.38 91.30
CA ALA A 610 39.35 40.71 89.92
C ALA A 610 40.59 39.96 89.40
N LYS A 611 41.58 39.65 90.27
CA LYS A 611 42.73 38.81 89.90
C LYS A 611 42.34 37.35 89.65
N GLU A 612 41.49 36.76 90.49
CA GLU A 612 41.07 35.37 90.30
C GLU A 612 40.04 35.25 89.17
N GLU A 613 39.16 36.25 88.96
CA GLU A 613 38.34 36.39 87.75
C GLU A 613 39.20 36.44 86.49
N GLN A 614 40.25 37.27 86.46
CA GLN A 614 41.20 37.33 85.33
C GLN A 614 41.90 35.98 85.10
N ARG A 615 42.31 35.28 86.16
CA ARG A 615 42.87 33.92 86.08
C ARG A 615 41.84 32.90 85.56
N HIS A 616 40.59 32.98 85.99
CA HIS A 616 39.52 32.13 85.50
C HIS A 616 39.21 32.40 84.02
N GLU A 617 39.14 33.66 83.60
CA GLU A 617 38.95 34.05 82.20
C GLU A 617 40.10 33.54 81.32
N GLN A 618 41.35 33.61 81.80
CA GLN A 618 42.51 33.04 81.11
C GLN A 618 42.44 31.51 81.01
N ARG A 619 42.09 30.80 82.09
CA ARG A 619 41.87 29.33 82.03
C ARG A 619 40.72 28.96 81.07
N VAL A 620 39.64 29.74 81.05
CA VAL A 620 38.51 29.55 80.12
C VAL A 620 38.96 29.74 78.67
N LYS A 621 39.78 30.75 78.37
CA LYS A 621 40.38 30.95 77.04
C LYS A 621 41.27 29.77 76.64
N GLU A 622 42.16 29.31 77.53
CA GLU A 622 42.98 28.11 77.27
C GLU A 622 42.14 26.84 77.02
N PHE A 623 41.04 26.65 77.76
CA PHE A 623 40.14 25.51 77.52
C PHE A 623 39.35 25.66 76.22
N GLN A 624 38.91 26.87 75.86
CA GLN A 624 38.25 27.14 74.58
C GLN A 624 39.19 26.90 73.40
N GLU A 625 40.46 27.30 73.50
CA GLU A 625 41.49 27.00 72.51
C GLU A 625 41.73 25.49 72.38
N LYS A 626 41.83 24.75 73.50
CA LYS A 626 41.96 23.29 73.50
C LYS A 626 40.73 22.59 72.89
N ILE A 627 39.51 23.10 73.15
CA ILE A 627 38.26 22.62 72.54
C ILE A 627 38.26 22.90 71.03
N ASN A 628 38.64 24.10 70.59
CA ASN A 628 38.72 24.46 69.18
C ASN A 628 39.74 23.57 68.44
N MET A 629 40.91 23.33 69.03
CA MET A 629 41.94 22.42 68.48
C MET A 629 41.49 20.96 68.42
N LEU A 630 40.69 20.48 69.39
CA LEU A 630 40.11 19.14 69.36
C LEU A 630 39.00 19.02 68.31
N ASN A 631 38.13 20.02 68.21
CA ASN A 631 37.08 20.09 67.18
C ASN A 631 37.68 20.10 65.78
N GLN A 632 38.77 20.87 65.56
CA GLN A 632 39.45 20.90 64.27
C GLN A 632 40.01 19.53 63.89
N LYS A 633 40.72 18.86 64.80
CA LYS A 633 41.22 17.48 64.57
C LYS A 633 40.11 16.46 64.33
N TYR A 634 38.95 16.65 64.99
CA TYR A 634 37.79 15.81 64.77
C TYR A 634 37.18 16.05 63.38
N THR A 635 37.10 17.29 62.90
CA THR A 635 36.66 17.57 61.51
C THR A 635 37.66 17.08 60.45
N GLU A 636 38.96 17.19 60.71
CA GLU A 636 40.01 16.63 59.84
C GLU A 636 39.81 15.10 59.69
N LEU A 637 39.54 14.40 60.80
CA LEU A 637 39.25 12.96 60.80
C LEU A 637 37.90 12.61 60.15
N GLU A 638 36.84 13.42 60.33
CA GLU A 638 35.57 13.22 59.61
C GLU A 638 35.74 13.35 58.10
N ASP A 639 36.55 14.29 57.63
CA ASP A 639 36.81 14.47 56.20
C ASP A 639 37.71 13.36 55.62
N GLU A 640 38.66 12.81 56.40
CA GLU A 640 39.36 11.57 56.04
C GLU A 640 38.38 10.39 55.89
N PHE A 641 37.44 10.20 56.84
CA PHE A 641 36.42 9.15 56.74
C PHE A 641 35.46 9.36 55.55
N ARG A 642 35.05 10.60 55.25
CA ARG A 642 34.24 10.94 54.06
C ARG A 642 35.00 10.64 52.77
N LEU A 643 36.30 10.93 52.72
CA LEU A 643 37.16 10.63 51.58
C LEU A 643 37.30 9.12 51.38
N ALA A 644 37.55 8.36 52.45
CA ALA A 644 37.62 6.90 52.42
C ALA A 644 36.30 6.26 51.93
N LEU A 645 35.15 6.70 52.46
CA LEU A 645 33.83 6.27 51.99
C LEU A 645 33.59 6.62 50.51
N THR A 646 34.07 7.78 50.06
CA THR A 646 33.97 8.20 48.65
C THR A 646 34.85 7.35 47.73
N ILE A 647 36.03 6.92 48.20
CA ILE A 647 36.92 6.01 47.46
C ILE A 647 36.29 4.62 47.37
N GLU A 648 35.79 4.07 48.48
CA GLU A 648 35.20 2.73 48.47
C GLU A 648 33.89 2.68 47.68
N ALA A 649 33.07 3.74 47.72
CA ALA A 649 31.89 3.86 46.87
C ALA A 649 32.23 3.88 45.36
N LYS A 650 33.37 4.45 44.96
CA LYS A 650 33.87 4.36 43.58
C LYS A 650 34.29 2.93 43.23
N ARG A 651 35.02 2.25 44.12
CA ARG A 651 35.46 0.85 43.91
C ARG A 651 34.26 -0.10 43.81
N PHE A 652 33.22 0.08 44.62
CA PHE A 652 31.96 -0.66 44.46
C PHE A 652 31.25 -0.36 43.14
N LYS A 653 31.30 0.89 42.64
CA LYS A 653 30.76 1.25 41.33
C LYS A 653 31.54 0.59 40.18
N GLU A 654 32.87 0.64 40.22
CA GLU A 654 33.76 -0.03 39.26
C GLU A 654 33.54 -1.55 39.25
N VAL A 655 33.44 -2.19 40.43
CA VAL A 655 33.12 -3.62 40.55
C VAL A 655 31.73 -3.93 39.99
N LYS A 656 30.71 -3.09 40.27
CA LYS A 656 29.36 -3.25 39.71
C LYS A 656 29.37 -3.15 38.18
N GLU A 657 30.03 -2.14 37.62
CA GLU A 657 30.14 -1.95 36.16
C GLU A 657 30.88 -3.12 35.49
N ASN A 658 31.93 -3.66 36.12
CA ASN A 658 32.59 -4.88 35.63
C ASN A 658 31.70 -6.14 35.70
N PHE A 659 30.83 -6.27 36.71
CA PHE A 659 29.83 -7.35 36.75
C PHE A 659 28.72 -7.17 35.71
N GLU A 660 28.28 -5.95 35.44
CA GLU A 660 27.28 -5.65 34.41
C GLU A 660 27.84 -5.90 33.00
N ASN A 661 29.11 -5.55 32.75
CA ASN A 661 29.82 -5.90 31.51
C ASN A 661 29.94 -7.43 31.36
N ALA A 662 30.45 -8.14 32.37
CA ALA A 662 30.58 -9.60 32.32
C ALA A 662 29.22 -10.34 32.18
N ALA A 663 28.12 -9.74 32.63
CA ALA A 663 26.77 -10.23 32.38
C ALA A 663 26.32 -10.00 30.93
N ALA A 664 26.70 -8.87 30.32
CA ALA A 664 26.47 -8.61 28.89
C ALA A 664 27.27 -9.57 28.00
N ASP A 665 28.56 -9.75 28.28
CA ASP A 665 29.44 -10.73 27.59
C ASP A 665 28.84 -12.15 27.64
N LEU A 666 28.31 -12.55 28.80
CA LEU A 666 27.64 -13.84 28.99
C LEU A 666 26.36 -13.96 28.14
N VAL A 667 25.60 -12.88 27.94
CA VAL A 667 24.43 -12.86 27.07
C VAL A 667 24.84 -12.94 25.59
N GLU A 668 25.89 -12.25 25.16
CA GLU A 668 26.44 -12.39 23.80
C GLU A 668 26.94 -13.83 23.54
N HIS A 669 27.62 -14.43 24.51
CA HIS A 669 28.04 -15.83 24.45
C HIS A 669 26.84 -16.81 24.41
N GLN A 670 25.72 -16.51 25.07
CA GLN A 670 24.49 -17.31 24.94
C GLN A 670 23.83 -17.16 23.56
N GLN A 671 23.78 -15.95 23.01
CA GLN A 671 23.22 -15.69 21.68
C GLN A 671 24.04 -16.34 20.56
N THR A 672 25.37 -16.21 20.62
CA THR A 672 26.29 -16.85 19.66
C THR A 672 26.24 -18.38 19.77
N LEU A 673 26.15 -18.95 20.97
CA LEU A 673 25.94 -20.39 21.18
C LEU A 673 24.59 -20.86 20.60
N PHE A 674 23.50 -20.09 20.79
CA PHE A 674 22.20 -20.41 20.17
C PHE A 674 22.29 -20.41 18.64
N HIS A 675 22.95 -19.41 18.04
CA HIS A 675 23.13 -19.37 16.58
C HIS A 675 23.99 -20.54 16.07
N LEU A 676 25.02 -20.95 16.81
CA LEU A 676 25.82 -22.13 16.50
C LEU A 676 24.98 -23.43 16.58
N GLN A 677 24.14 -23.59 17.61
CA GLN A 677 23.20 -24.72 17.69
C GLN A 677 22.15 -24.73 16.57
N GLN A 678 21.75 -23.57 16.06
CA GLN A 678 20.86 -23.50 14.90
C GLN A 678 21.58 -23.95 13.63
N LYS A 679 22.80 -23.46 13.39
CA LYS A 679 23.66 -23.89 12.28
C LYS A 679 24.02 -25.38 12.34
N GLU A 680 24.18 -25.94 13.54
CA GLU A 680 24.34 -27.38 13.73
C GLU A 680 23.09 -28.15 13.30
N LYS A 681 21.88 -27.70 13.70
CA LYS A 681 20.61 -28.31 13.24
C LYS A 681 20.44 -28.24 11.73
N GLU A 682 20.69 -27.07 11.12
CA GLU A 682 20.68 -26.87 9.67
C GLU A 682 21.66 -27.83 8.96
N MET A 683 22.89 -27.97 9.48
CA MET A 683 23.88 -28.93 8.98
C MET A 683 23.43 -30.39 9.14
N THR A 684 22.79 -30.76 10.26
CA THR A 684 22.25 -32.12 10.44
C THR A 684 21.09 -32.41 9.49
N SER A 685 20.24 -31.44 9.18
CA SER A 685 19.20 -31.58 8.15
C SER A 685 19.84 -31.79 6.78
N LEU A 686 20.81 -30.96 6.39
CA LEU A 686 21.53 -31.11 5.14
C LEU A 686 22.24 -32.48 5.03
N ILE A 687 22.84 -32.98 6.12
CA ILE A 687 23.42 -34.32 6.17
C ILE A 687 22.35 -35.41 6.02
N GLN A 688 21.16 -35.24 6.62
CA GLN A 688 20.03 -36.15 6.47
C GLN A 688 19.49 -36.15 5.03
N ASP A 689 19.38 -35.00 4.38
CA ASP A 689 18.93 -34.85 3.00
C ASP A 689 19.94 -35.41 2.00
N LEU A 690 21.23 -35.12 2.16
CA LEU A 690 22.31 -35.76 1.41
C LEU A 690 22.31 -37.29 1.61
N THR A 691 22.07 -37.76 2.83
CA THR A 691 21.92 -39.20 3.13
C THR A 691 20.68 -39.79 2.44
N SER A 692 19.59 -39.03 2.31
CA SER A 692 18.39 -39.42 1.58
C SER A 692 18.67 -39.54 0.07
N ILE A 693 19.31 -38.53 -0.52
CA ILE A 693 19.73 -38.51 -1.93
C ILE A 693 20.69 -39.68 -2.23
N VAL A 694 21.66 -39.96 -1.35
CA VAL A 694 22.57 -41.12 -1.51
C VAL A 694 21.81 -42.46 -1.42
N LYS A 695 20.80 -42.59 -0.55
CA LYS A 695 19.92 -43.78 -0.51
C LYS A 695 19.10 -43.90 -1.81
N GLU A 696 18.54 -42.81 -2.31
CA GLU A 696 17.75 -42.79 -3.54
C GLU A 696 18.59 -43.12 -4.77
N GLN A 697 19.80 -42.56 -4.90
CA GLN A 697 20.74 -42.92 -5.96
C GLN A 697 21.18 -44.38 -5.86
N LYS A 698 21.43 -44.90 -4.64
CA LYS A 698 21.75 -46.32 -4.45
C LYS A 698 20.59 -47.24 -4.86
N ALA A 699 19.34 -46.83 -4.61
CA ALA A 699 18.16 -47.54 -5.10
C ALA A 699 18.06 -47.51 -6.63
N LYS A 700 18.18 -46.34 -7.26
CA LYS A 700 18.20 -46.18 -8.73
C LYS A 700 19.31 -47.01 -9.39
N ILE A 701 20.50 -47.06 -8.79
CA ILE A 701 21.61 -47.91 -9.27
C ILE A 701 21.25 -49.39 -9.16
N ALA A 702 20.60 -49.83 -8.07
CA ALA A 702 20.15 -51.22 -7.92
C ALA A 702 19.05 -51.59 -8.94
N GLU A 703 18.10 -50.70 -9.20
CA GLU A 703 17.07 -50.88 -10.24
C GLU A 703 17.68 -50.94 -11.64
N LEU A 704 18.63 -50.05 -11.97
CA LEU A 704 19.37 -50.08 -13.23
C LEU A 704 20.18 -51.37 -13.38
N MET A 705 20.85 -51.86 -12.33
CA MET A 705 21.54 -53.15 -12.37
C MET A 705 20.57 -54.32 -12.58
N LYS A 706 19.41 -54.32 -11.92
CA LYS A 706 18.37 -55.34 -12.11
C LYS A 706 17.81 -55.32 -13.54
N SER A 707 17.48 -54.14 -14.06
CA SER A 707 16.99 -53.98 -15.44
C SER A 707 18.04 -54.39 -16.48
N ASN A 708 19.33 -54.09 -16.24
CA ASN A 708 20.42 -54.52 -17.13
C ASN A 708 20.68 -56.04 -17.04
N GLN A 709 20.51 -56.66 -15.86
CA GLN A 709 20.52 -58.13 -15.71
C GLN A 709 19.34 -58.78 -16.45
N GLU A 710 18.13 -58.23 -16.35
CA GLU A 710 16.95 -58.68 -17.09
C GLU A 710 17.14 -58.53 -18.61
N ALA A 711 17.67 -57.40 -19.07
CA ALA A 711 18.03 -57.20 -20.48
C ALA A 711 19.08 -58.20 -20.96
N THR A 712 20.13 -58.45 -20.16
CA THR A 712 21.18 -59.45 -20.46
C THR A 712 20.60 -60.87 -20.51
N ALA A 713 19.71 -61.22 -19.59
CA ALA A 713 19.02 -62.52 -19.59
C ALA A 713 18.12 -62.70 -20.82
N ASN A 714 17.38 -61.65 -21.21
CA ASN A 714 16.56 -61.65 -22.42
C ASN A 714 17.41 -61.79 -23.69
N VAL A 715 18.56 -61.10 -23.79
CA VAL A 715 19.50 -61.25 -24.92
C VAL A 715 20.12 -62.66 -24.94
N LYS A 716 20.47 -63.23 -23.78
CA LYS A 716 21.00 -64.60 -23.67
C LYS A 716 19.95 -65.63 -24.13
N CYS A 717 18.73 -65.55 -23.61
CA CYS A 717 17.61 -66.39 -24.04
C CYS A 717 17.35 -66.25 -25.55
N ARG A 718 17.37 -65.03 -26.09
CA ARG A 718 17.21 -64.78 -27.54
C ARG A 718 18.36 -65.33 -28.38
N THR A 719 19.56 -65.43 -27.82
CA THR A 719 20.72 -66.06 -28.47
C THR A 719 20.56 -67.59 -28.48
N GLU A 720 20.15 -68.18 -27.36
CA GLU A 720 19.85 -69.60 -27.24
C GLU A 720 18.69 -70.02 -28.17
N GLU A 721 17.63 -69.23 -28.27
CA GLU A 721 16.56 -69.40 -29.28
C GLU A 721 17.15 -69.46 -30.71
N LEU A 722 17.97 -68.47 -31.09
CA LEU A 722 18.57 -68.39 -32.42
C LEU A 722 19.54 -69.54 -32.71
N GLU A 723 20.31 -69.99 -31.71
CA GLU A 723 21.17 -71.18 -31.83
C GLU A 723 20.35 -72.44 -32.10
N THR A 724 19.23 -72.65 -31.40
CA THR A 724 18.35 -73.80 -31.69
C THR A 724 17.73 -73.74 -33.09
N VAL A 725 17.39 -72.56 -33.60
CA VAL A 725 16.90 -72.38 -34.99
C VAL A 725 18.01 -72.69 -36.00
N ILE A 726 19.25 -72.25 -35.75
CA ILE A 726 20.40 -72.54 -36.60
C ILE A 726 20.69 -74.05 -36.65
N GLU A 727 20.63 -74.77 -35.53
CA GLU A 727 20.79 -76.24 -35.53
C GLU A 727 19.62 -76.96 -36.22
N GLN A 728 18.39 -76.48 -36.07
CA GLN A 728 17.24 -77.02 -36.83
C GLN A 728 17.41 -76.81 -38.34
N ASP A 729 17.92 -75.65 -38.79
CA ASP A 729 18.12 -75.38 -40.21
C ASP A 729 19.33 -76.13 -40.79
N LYS A 730 20.40 -76.37 -40.00
CA LYS A 730 21.46 -77.32 -40.34
C LYS A 730 20.90 -78.74 -40.54
N ALA A 731 20.05 -79.22 -39.63
CA ALA A 731 19.41 -80.53 -39.75
C ALA A 731 18.53 -80.65 -41.02
N LYS A 732 17.72 -79.62 -41.31
CA LYS A 732 16.92 -79.54 -42.55
C LYS A 732 17.82 -79.54 -43.79
N ALA A 733 18.94 -78.81 -43.79
CA ALA A 733 19.87 -78.79 -44.91
C ALA A 733 20.50 -80.17 -45.20
N VAL A 734 20.89 -80.90 -44.15
CA VAL A 734 21.35 -82.30 -44.29
C VAL A 734 20.26 -83.21 -44.86
N GLN A 735 19.01 -83.04 -44.43
CA GLN A 735 17.88 -83.82 -44.95
C GLN A 735 17.56 -83.49 -46.42
N VAL A 736 17.71 -82.23 -46.85
CA VAL A 736 17.60 -81.82 -48.26
C VAL A 736 18.70 -82.45 -49.12
N GLU A 737 19.95 -82.52 -48.63
CA GLU A 737 21.03 -83.22 -49.34
C GLU A 737 20.82 -84.75 -49.42
N LEU A 738 20.15 -85.34 -48.43
CA LEU A 738 19.74 -86.75 -48.50
C LEU A 738 18.69 -86.96 -49.61
N LEU A 739 17.63 -86.14 -49.59
CA LEU A 739 16.54 -86.19 -50.58
C LEU A 739 17.03 -85.91 -52.02
N LYS A 740 18.02 -85.03 -52.21
CA LYS A 740 18.69 -84.84 -53.51
C LYS A 740 19.35 -86.12 -54.03
N LYS A 741 20.03 -86.88 -53.16
CA LYS A 741 20.67 -88.15 -53.52
C LYS A 741 19.65 -89.23 -53.83
N GLU A 742 18.51 -89.25 -53.13
CA GLU A 742 17.41 -90.18 -53.42
C GLU A 742 16.70 -89.83 -54.75
N ASN A 743 16.43 -88.55 -55.00
CA ASN A 743 15.89 -88.09 -56.29
C ASN A 743 16.83 -88.42 -57.46
N GLY A 744 18.15 -88.24 -57.29
CA GLY A 744 19.15 -88.65 -58.28
C GLY A 744 19.13 -90.16 -58.59
N LYS A 745 18.97 -91.01 -57.56
CA LYS A 745 18.78 -92.46 -57.75
C LYS A 745 17.49 -92.75 -58.52
N LEU A 746 16.37 -92.14 -58.15
CA LEU A 746 15.09 -92.33 -58.82
C LEU A 746 15.16 -91.92 -60.31
N ILE A 747 15.77 -90.78 -60.63
CA ILE A 747 15.99 -90.35 -62.02
C ILE A 747 16.84 -91.37 -62.82
N SER A 748 17.88 -91.94 -62.20
CA SER A 748 18.70 -92.99 -62.84
C SER A 748 17.96 -94.33 -63.02
N GLN A 749 16.97 -94.64 -62.17
CA GLN A 749 16.10 -95.81 -62.34
C GLN A 749 15.04 -95.57 -63.42
N LEU A 750 14.50 -94.35 -63.51
CA LEU A 750 13.47 -93.97 -64.48
C LEU A 750 14.03 -94.01 -65.90
N THR A 751 15.20 -93.42 -66.13
CA THR A 751 15.92 -93.48 -67.42
C THR A 751 16.33 -94.91 -67.82
N ALA A 752 16.64 -95.77 -66.86
CA ALA A 752 16.85 -97.20 -67.14
C ALA A 752 15.54 -97.89 -67.59
N GLN A 753 14.41 -97.61 -66.93
CA GLN A 753 13.11 -98.16 -67.32
C GLN A 753 12.61 -97.65 -68.68
N GLU A 754 12.89 -96.39 -69.03
CA GLU A 754 12.56 -95.81 -70.34
C GLU A 754 13.21 -96.60 -71.49
N SER A 755 14.46 -97.06 -71.33
CA SER A 755 15.13 -97.90 -72.33
C SER A 755 14.44 -99.26 -72.56
N VAL A 756 13.89 -99.87 -71.49
CA VAL A 756 13.12 -101.13 -71.56
C VAL A 756 11.76 -100.89 -72.23
N ILE A 757 11.12 -99.76 -71.91
CA ILE A 757 9.85 -99.33 -72.50
C ILE A 757 9.98 -99.13 -74.02
N ASP A 758 11.10 -98.61 -74.50
CA ASP A 758 11.32 -98.42 -75.95
C ASP A 758 11.58 -99.72 -76.71
N GLY A 759 12.21 -100.73 -76.08
CA GLY A 759 12.25 -102.09 -76.62
C GLY A 759 10.84 -102.69 -76.77
N LEU A 760 10.02 -102.63 -75.70
CA LEU A 760 8.65 -103.14 -75.68
C LEU A 760 7.68 -102.37 -76.61
N LYS A 761 8.04 -101.15 -77.05
CA LYS A 761 7.30 -100.42 -78.10
C LYS A 761 7.56 -100.98 -79.50
N MET A 762 8.75 -101.52 -79.78
CA MET A 762 9.05 -102.14 -81.07
C MET A 762 8.30 -103.46 -81.25
N GLU A 763 8.29 -104.33 -80.24
CA GLU A 763 7.54 -105.60 -80.30
C GLU A 763 6.03 -105.38 -80.50
N ARG A 764 5.45 -104.41 -79.79
CA ARG A 764 4.02 -104.05 -79.92
C ARG A 764 3.63 -103.64 -81.35
N LYS A 765 4.58 -103.14 -82.14
CA LYS A 765 4.37 -102.75 -83.54
C LYS A 765 4.25 -103.95 -84.49
N ILE A 766 4.78 -105.11 -84.10
CA ILE A 766 4.72 -106.38 -84.85
C ILE A 766 3.38 -107.08 -84.57
N TRP A 767 3.06 -107.32 -83.29
CA TRP A 767 1.80 -107.95 -82.87
C TRP A 767 0.53 -107.17 -83.31
N GLY A 768 0.67 -105.86 -83.58
CA GLY A 768 -0.41 -105.03 -84.11
C GLY A 768 -0.89 -105.39 -85.53
N GLN A 769 -0.14 -106.18 -86.30
CA GLN A 769 -0.57 -106.62 -87.64
C GLN A 769 -1.37 -107.93 -87.64
N GLU A 770 -1.23 -108.78 -86.61
CA GLU A 770 -1.88 -110.11 -86.57
C GLU A 770 -3.26 -110.08 -85.89
N LEU A 771 -3.46 -109.22 -84.88
CA LEU A 771 -4.78 -109.09 -84.22
C LEU A 771 -5.89 -108.53 -85.13
N ALA A 772 -5.55 -108.01 -86.31
CA ALA A 772 -6.51 -107.46 -87.27
C ALA A 772 -7.41 -108.51 -87.94
N GLN A 773 -7.15 -109.82 -87.78
CA GLN A 773 -7.84 -110.90 -88.50
C GLN A 773 -8.88 -111.73 -87.71
N GLN A 774 -9.08 -111.50 -86.41
CA GLN A 774 -9.94 -112.38 -85.57
C GLN A 774 -11.07 -111.69 -84.77
N GLY A 775 -11.54 -110.52 -85.21
CA GLY A 775 -12.57 -109.71 -84.53
C GLY A 775 -14.03 -110.16 -84.72
N ALA A 776 -14.35 -111.47 -84.62
CA ALA A 776 -15.60 -112.02 -85.19
C ALA A 776 -16.56 -112.78 -84.23
N HIS A 777 -16.34 -112.83 -82.91
CA HIS A 777 -17.15 -113.70 -82.02
C HIS A 777 -17.67 -113.11 -80.68
N LEU A 778 -17.40 -111.85 -80.35
CA LEU A 778 -17.75 -111.23 -79.06
C LEU A 778 -19.01 -110.33 -79.13
N SER A 779 -20.14 -110.89 -79.59
CA SER A 779 -21.40 -110.14 -79.73
C SER A 779 -22.45 -110.39 -78.63
N GLN A 780 -22.26 -111.37 -77.74
CA GLN A 780 -23.35 -111.89 -76.89
C GLN A 780 -23.30 -111.45 -75.41
N ASP A 781 -22.12 -111.13 -74.86
CA ASP A 781 -21.98 -110.77 -73.44
C ASP A 781 -22.35 -109.30 -73.11
N ARG A 782 -22.45 -108.45 -74.14
CA ARG A 782 -22.64 -107.00 -74.03
C ARG A 782 -23.88 -106.61 -73.18
N GLY A 783 -25.03 -107.22 -73.46
CA GLY A 783 -26.31 -106.80 -72.86
C GLY A 783 -26.43 -107.01 -71.34
N LYS A 784 -25.61 -107.87 -70.74
CA LYS A 784 -25.60 -108.09 -69.28
C LYS A 784 -24.82 -107.01 -68.51
N LEU A 785 -23.92 -106.30 -69.18
CA LEU A 785 -23.15 -105.20 -68.59
C LEU A 785 -23.92 -103.88 -68.64
N GLU A 786 -24.64 -103.63 -69.74
CA GLU A 786 -25.42 -102.39 -69.96
C GLU A 786 -26.45 -102.15 -68.83
N ALA A 787 -27.25 -103.14 -68.44
CA ALA A 787 -28.22 -103.02 -67.35
C ALA A 787 -27.57 -102.76 -65.96
N LYS A 788 -26.33 -103.21 -65.74
CA LYS A 788 -25.61 -103.00 -64.47
C LYS A 788 -24.97 -101.61 -64.39
N ILE A 789 -24.66 -101.01 -65.54
CA ILE A 789 -24.19 -99.62 -65.65
C ILE A 789 -25.33 -98.65 -65.33
N GLU A 790 -26.56 -98.93 -65.77
CA GLU A 790 -27.72 -98.05 -65.55
C GLU A 790 -28.05 -97.86 -64.05
N VAL A 791 -28.09 -98.96 -63.28
CA VAL A 791 -28.34 -98.90 -61.81
C VAL A 791 -27.26 -98.07 -61.10
N LEU A 792 -25.98 -98.31 -61.40
CA LEU A 792 -24.87 -97.56 -60.82
C LEU A 792 -24.86 -96.08 -61.26
N THR A 793 -25.35 -95.78 -62.46
CA THR A 793 -25.47 -94.39 -62.95
C THR A 793 -26.50 -93.61 -62.14
N ASN A 794 -27.65 -94.21 -61.83
CA ASN A 794 -28.69 -93.62 -61.00
C ASN A 794 -28.21 -93.37 -59.55
N GLU A 795 -27.46 -94.31 -58.98
CA GLU A 795 -26.85 -94.17 -57.63
C GLU A 795 -25.75 -93.09 -57.59
N ILE A 796 -24.95 -92.97 -58.66
CA ILE A 796 -24.00 -91.86 -58.82
C ILE A 796 -24.73 -90.51 -58.94
N GLU A 797 -25.92 -90.46 -59.54
CA GLU A 797 -26.69 -89.21 -59.68
C GLU A 797 -27.33 -88.75 -58.36
N THR A 798 -27.84 -89.67 -57.53
CA THR A 798 -28.34 -89.32 -56.19
C THR A 798 -27.21 -88.84 -55.28
N LEU A 799 -26.06 -89.51 -55.29
CA LEU A 799 -24.86 -89.09 -54.54
C LEU A 799 -24.32 -87.73 -55.01
N LYS A 800 -24.38 -87.42 -56.31
CA LYS A 800 -24.06 -86.07 -56.84
C LYS A 800 -25.00 -85.00 -56.27
N LYS A 801 -26.31 -85.24 -56.29
CA LYS A 801 -27.31 -84.28 -55.78
C LYS A 801 -27.16 -84.05 -54.27
N GLN A 802 -26.85 -85.08 -53.48
CA GLN A 802 -26.52 -84.92 -52.06
C GLN A 802 -25.26 -84.06 -51.87
N LYS A 803 -24.17 -84.39 -52.58
CA LYS A 803 -22.92 -83.62 -52.53
C LYS A 803 -23.09 -82.15 -52.91
N GLU A 804 -24.00 -81.84 -53.83
CA GLU A 804 -24.31 -80.48 -54.25
C GLU A 804 -25.05 -79.70 -53.15
N GLN A 805 -26.03 -80.33 -52.47
CA GLN A 805 -26.70 -79.76 -51.29
C GLN A 805 -25.75 -79.57 -50.10
N ASP A 806 -24.84 -80.51 -49.86
CA ASP A 806 -23.80 -80.39 -48.85
C ASP A 806 -22.83 -79.25 -49.19
N SER A 807 -22.44 -79.12 -50.47
CA SER A 807 -21.59 -78.05 -50.97
C SER A 807 -22.24 -76.67 -50.79
N ASP A 808 -23.54 -76.52 -51.04
CA ASP A 808 -24.26 -75.26 -50.81
C ASP A 808 -24.45 -74.97 -49.32
N THR A 809 -24.64 -76.00 -48.49
CA THR A 809 -24.67 -75.88 -47.04
C THR A 809 -23.32 -75.38 -46.50
N ILE A 810 -22.19 -75.86 -47.04
CA ILE A 810 -20.84 -75.35 -46.75
C ILE A 810 -20.68 -73.92 -47.27
N ARG A 811 -21.16 -73.61 -48.49
CA ARG A 811 -21.10 -72.26 -49.08
C ARG A 811 -21.82 -71.22 -48.21
N ILE A 812 -22.97 -71.58 -47.64
CA ILE A 812 -23.74 -70.74 -46.70
C ILE A 812 -23.00 -70.60 -45.36
N LYS A 813 -22.46 -71.68 -44.81
CA LYS A 813 -21.69 -71.65 -43.55
C LYS A 813 -20.43 -70.78 -43.68
N ASN A 814 -19.66 -70.92 -44.76
CA ASN A 814 -18.49 -70.08 -45.01
C ASN A 814 -18.88 -68.61 -45.06
N LYS A 815 -19.94 -68.25 -45.79
CA LYS A 815 -20.42 -66.87 -45.84
C LYS A 815 -20.83 -66.32 -44.46
N ILE A 816 -21.47 -67.14 -43.61
CA ILE A 816 -21.78 -66.73 -42.23
C ILE A 816 -20.50 -66.48 -41.42
N VAL A 817 -19.46 -67.30 -41.60
CA VAL A 817 -18.14 -67.09 -40.99
C VAL A 817 -17.45 -65.83 -41.54
N ASP A 818 -17.58 -65.52 -42.83
CA ASP A 818 -17.06 -64.29 -43.44
C ASP A 818 -17.78 -63.05 -42.87
N ASP A 819 -19.12 -63.06 -42.85
CA ASP A 819 -19.93 -61.98 -42.27
C ASP A 819 -19.64 -61.80 -40.76
N GLN A 820 -19.39 -62.88 -40.01
CA GLN A 820 -18.95 -62.83 -38.61
C GLN A 820 -17.52 -62.29 -38.45
N THR A 821 -16.58 -62.69 -39.30
CA THR A 821 -15.18 -62.25 -39.28
C THR A 821 -15.07 -60.76 -39.59
N GLU A 822 -15.83 -60.28 -40.58
CA GLU A 822 -15.98 -58.86 -40.90
C GLU A 822 -16.63 -58.07 -39.75
N THR A 823 -17.58 -58.66 -39.04
CA THR A 823 -18.16 -58.03 -37.83
C THR A 823 -17.13 -57.92 -36.70
N ILE A 824 -16.34 -58.97 -36.45
CA ILE A 824 -15.24 -58.97 -35.46
C ILE A 824 -14.16 -57.95 -35.84
N ARG A 825 -13.82 -57.82 -37.13
CA ARG A 825 -12.86 -56.82 -37.64
C ARG A 825 -13.31 -55.40 -37.30
N ARG A 826 -14.56 -55.04 -37.60
CA ARG A 826 -15.13 -53.71 -37.30
C ARG A 826 -15.19 -53.42 -35.79
N LEU A 827 -15.52 -54.42 -34.97
CA LEU A 827 -15.52 -54.29 -33.51
C LEU A 827 -14.10 -54.06 -32.97
N LYS A 828 -13.10 -54.77 -33.50
CA LYS A 828 -11.68 -54.58 -33.16
C LYS A 828 -11.17 -53.20 -33.58
N GLU A 829 -11.56 -52.71 -34.76
CA GLU A 829 -11.23 -51.36 -35.25
C GLU A 829 -11.84 -50.28 -34.35
N SER A 830 -13.13 -50.38 -34.02
CA SER A 830 -13.78 -49.43 -33.10
C SER A 830 -13.23 -49.46 -31.67
N LEU A 831 -12.79 -50.63 -31.18
CA LEU A 831 -12.07 -50.75 -29.91
C LEU A 831 -10.69 -50.05 -29.98
N GLN A 832 -9.94 -50.26 -31.06
CA GLN A 832 -8.64 -49.63 -31.29
C GLN A 832 -8.74 -48.11 -31.44
N GLU A 833 -9.81 -47.59 -32.04
CA GLU A 833 -10.13 -46.16 -32.08
C GLU A 833 -10.40 -45.60 -30.67
N LYS A 834 -11.16 -46.32 -29.83
CA LYS A 834 -11.40 -45.92 -28.44
C LYS A 834 -10.14 -45.96 -27.59
N ASP A 835 -9.29 -46.97 -27.73
CA ASP A 835 -7.99 -47.03 -27.05
C ASP A 835 -7.09 -45.84 -27.44
N GLN A 836 -7.09 -45.44 -28.72
CA GLN A 836 -6.38 -44.23 -29.16
C GLN A 836 -6.98 -42.95 -28.56
N GLN A 837 -8.31 -42.86 -28.46
CA GLN A 837 -8.97 -41.70 -27.86
C GLN A 837 -8.69 -41.58 -26.36
N VAL A 838 -8.73 -42.70 -25.62
CA VAL A 838 -8.36 -42.75 -24.20
C VAL A 838 -6.88 -42.35 -24.00
N ARG A 839 -5.97 -42.82 -24.87
CA ARG A 839 -4.55 -42.43 -24.81
C ARG A 839 -4.34 -40.93 -25.07
N LYS A 840 -5.08 -40.33 -26.02
CA LYS A 840 -5.06 -38.87 -26.25
C LYS A 840 -5.53 -38.10 -25.02
N GLN A 841 -6.70 -38.45 -24.48
CA GLN A 841 -7.25 -37.84 -23.27
C GLN A 841 -6.32 -38.00 -22.05
N HIS A 842 -5.61 -39.13 -21.93
CA HIS A 842 -4.65 -39.34 -20.84
C HIS A 842 -3.39 -38.48 -21.00
N GLU A 843 -2.85 -38.31 -22.22
CA GLU A 843 -1.76 -37.36 -22.48
C GLU A 843 -2.20 -35.89 -22.37
N GLU A 844 -3.44 -35.55 -22.71
CA GLU A 844 -4.03 -34.22 -22.51
C GLU A 844 -4.16 -33.91 -21.00
N ASN A 845 -4.73 -34.84 -20.21
CA ASN A 845 -4.80 -34.72 -18.75
C ASN A 845 -3.41 -34.62 -18.10
N LYS A 846 -2.43 -35.39 -18.59
CA LYS A 846 -1.04 -35.36 -18.11
C LYS A 846 -0.32 -34.03 -18.45
N LYS A 847 -0.65 -33.40 -19.59
CA LYS A 847 -0.20 -32.04 -19.92
C LYS A 847 -0.87 -30.99 -19.04
N ALA A 848 -2.18 -31.11 -18.81
CA ALA A 848 -2.92 -30.23 -17.91
C ALA A 848 -2.38 -30.33 -16.47
N GLN A 849 -2.13 -31.54 -15.97
CA GLN A 849 -1.53 -31.77 -14.64
C GLN A 849 -0.12 -31.16 -14.53
N LYS A 850 0.72 -31.29 -15.58
CA LYS A 850 2.04 -30.62 -15.61
C LYS A 850 1.92 -29.09 -15.61
N LEU A 851 0.99 -28.53 -16.37
CA LEU A 851 0.76 -27.07 -16.38
C LEU A 851 0.29 -26.57 -15.01
N LEU A 852 -0.60 -27.33 -14.36
CA LEU A 852 -1.12 -27.01 -13.03
C LEU A 852 -0.03 -27.17 -11.94
N GLN A 853 0.88 -28.13 -12.08
CA GLN A 853 2.08 -28.24 -11.24
C GLN A 853 2.99 -27.01 -11.41
N VAL A 854 3.34 -26.63 -12.65
CA VAL A 854 4.15 -25.41 -12.90
C VAL A 854 3.48 -24.17 -12.32
N GLN A 855 2.15 -24.03 -12.41
CA GLN A 855 1.42 -22.92 -11.77
C GLN A 855 1.44 -22.97 -10.24
N LEU A 856 1.50 -24.16 -9.62
CA LEU A 856 1.69 -24.29 -8.17
C LEU A 856 3.13 -23.94 -7.77
N ASP A 857 4.12 -24.35 -8.55
CA ASP A 857 5.54 -24.06 -8.33
C ASP A 857 5.81 -22.55 -8.49
N GLU A 858 5.26 -21.90 -9.53
CA GLU A 858 5.25 -20.44 -9.73
C GLU A 858 4.61 -19.71 -8.55
N LYS A 859 3.50 -20.24 -7.99
CA LYS A 859 2.82 -19.64 -6.83
C LYS A 859 3.55 -19.88 -5.52
N ALA A 860 4.31 -20.97 -5.38
CA ALA A 860 5.21 -21.17 -4.25
C ALA A 860 6.33 -20.13 -4.28
N VAL A 861 6.96 -19.90 -5.44
CA VAL A 861 7.99 -18.86 -5.60
C VAL A 861 7.42 -17.46 -5.36
N GLU A 862 6.24 -17.12 -5.90
CA GLU A 862 5.58 -15.84 -5.58
C GLU A 862 5.31 -15.66 -4.07
N PHE A 863 4.97 -16.73 -3.35
CA PHE A 863 4.72 -16.70 -1.92
C PHE A 863 6.02 -16.55 -1.11
N GLU A 864 7.08 -17.27 -1.49
CA GLU A 864 8.41 -17.16 -0.89
C GLU A 864 9.02 -15.77 -1.11
N GLU A 865 8.86 -15.21 -2.33
CA GLU A 865 9.15 -13.81 -2.65
C GLU A 865 8.35 -12.80 -1.82
N LEU A 866 7.16 -13.15 -1.31
CA LEU A 866 6.35 -12.28 -0.45
C LEU A 866 6.74 -12.41 1.02
N MET A 867 7.09 -13.61 1.47
CA MET A 867 7.67 -13.86 2.79
C MET A 867 9.00 -13.10 2.96
N GLU A 868 9.91 -13.22 2.00
CA GLU A 868 11.22 -12.54 2.01
C GLU A 868 11.10 -11.00 1.91
N LYS A 869 9.94 -10.48 1.48
CA LYS A 869 9.62 -9.04 1.53
C LYS A 869 8.99 -8.64 2.87
N LEU A 870 8.17 -9.51 3.46
CA LEU A 870 7.60 -9.31 4.79
C LEU A 870 8.67 -9.35 5.89
N GLU A 871 9.65 -10.24 5.77
CA GLU A 871 10.79 -10.33 6.68
C GLU A 871 11.63 -9.05 6.64
N ARG A 872 12.04 -8.58 5.46
CA ARG A 872 12.74 -7.28 5.32
C ARG A 872 11.93 -6.09 5.84
N GLN A 873 10.60 -6.13 5.75
CA GLN A 873 9.74 -5.11 6.35
C GLN A 873 9.70 -5.19 7.88
N ASN A 874 9.73 -6.40 8.45
CA ASN A 874 9.84 -6.61 9.90
C ASN A 874 11.23 -6.21 10.42
N GLU A 875 12.32 -6.56 9.73
CA GLU A 875 13.68 -6.11 10.05
C GLU A 875 13.76 -4.57 10.10
N ARG A 876 13.28 -3.90 9.04
CA ARG A 876 13.29 -2.43 8.98
C ARG A 876 12.38 -1.80 10.04
N LYS A 877 11.26 -2.44 10.37
CA LYS A 877 10.36 -2.02 11.48
C LYS A 877 11.06 -2.13 12.83
N GLU A 878 11.86 -3.17 13.06
CA GLU A 878 12.59 -3.34 14.32
C GLU A 878 13.79 -2.39 14.42
N GLN A 879 14.49 -2.14 13.31
CA GLN A 879 15.50 -1.07 13.22
C GLN A 879 14.91 0.30 13.55
N LEU A 880 13.73 0.63 13.02
CA LEU A 880 13.02 1.88 13.32
C LEU A 880 12.53 1.95 14.78
N ARG A 881 12.16 0.82 15.39
CA ARG A 881 11.84 0.74 16.83
C ARG A 881 13.08 1.00 17.70
N GLN A 882 14.21 0.38 17.36
CA GLN A 882 15.46 0.59 18.09
C GLN A 882 15.91 2.06 17.99
N GLN A 883 15.85 2.67 16.80
CA GLN A 883 16.13 4.10 16.63
C GLN A 883 15.15 5.00 17.42
N LEU A 884 13.88 4.59 17.57
CA LEU A 884 12.90 5.33 18.36
C LEU A 884 13.20 5.23 19.86
N GLU A 885 13.55 4.05 20.37
CA GLU A 885 14.00 3.83 21.76
C GLU A 885 15.27 4.65 22.07
N GLU A 886 16.28 4.60 21.19
CA GLU A 886 17.50 5.42 21.29
C GLU A 886 17.17 6.92 21.37
N LYS A 887 16.19 7.39 20.59
CA LYS A 887 15.73 8.79 20.62
C LYS A 887 14.87 9.13 21.84
N GLU A 888 14.11 8.19 22.40
CA GLU A 888 13.40 8.41 23.67
C GLU A 888 14.39 8.50 24.85
N VAL A 889 15.47 7.71 24.85
CA VAL A 889 16.57 7.81 25.83
C VAL A 889 17.31 9.15 25.70
N GLU A 890 17.73 9.56 24.50
CA GLU A 890 18.33 10.88 24.26
C GLU A 890 17.42 12.02 24.76
N LEU A 891 16.12 11.93 24.48
CA LEU A 891 15.13 12.93 24.86
C LEU A 891 14.94 12.97 26.39
N ASP A 892 14.99 11.82 27.07
CA ASP A 892 14.96 11.79 28.54
C ASP A 892 16.24 12.33 29.18
N ASP A 893 17.42 12.06 28.62
CA ASP A 893 18.66 12.68 29.09
C ASP A 893 18.69 14.20 28.85
N ILE A 894 18.12 14.68 27.74
CA ILE A 894 17.88 16.12 27.50
C ILE A 894 16.91 16.69 28.55
N LYS A 895 15.82 15.97 28.91
CA LYS A 895 14.92 16.37 30.01
C LYS A 895 15.65 16.44 31.35
N LYS A 896 16.49 15.45 31.68
CA LYS A 896 17.32 15.42 32.90
C LYS A 896 18.29 16.60 32.94
N ALA A 897 19.00 16.86 31.84
CA ALA A 897 19.92 17.98 31.70
C ALA A 897 19.22 19.35 31.84
N HIS A 898 18.07 19.52 31.19
CA HIS A 898 17.24 20.73 31.32
C HIS A 898 16.69 20.91 32.74
N SER A 899 16.27 19.84 33.41
CA SER A 899 15.83 19.85 34.81
C SER A 899 16.97 20.27 35.76
N ALA A 900 18.18 19.72 35.56
CA ALA A 900 19.37 20.11 36.32
C ALA A 900 19.77 21.58 36.06
N LEU A 901 19.68 22.05 34.81
CA LEU A 901 19.93 23.44 34.45
C LEU A 901 18.89 24.39 35.07
N LYS A 902 17.61 24.01 35.08
CA LYS A 902 16.53 24.74 35.75
C LYS A 902 16.78 24.86 37.26
N LYS A 903 17.18 23.78 37.94
CA LYS A 903 17.59 23.83 39.35
C LYS A 903 18.79 24.77 39.59
N LYS A 904 19.80 24.75 38.71
CA LYS A 904 20.94 25.69 38.76
C LYS A 904 20.50 27.15 38.58
N TRP A 905 19.52 27.42 37.73
CA TRP A 905 18.94 28.77 37.57
C TRP A 905 18.09 29.21 38.76
N GLN A 906 17.33 28.30 39.38
CA GLN A 906 16.59 28.59 40.61
C GLN A 906 17.54 28.95 41.76
N GLY A 907 18.60 28.17 42.01
CA GLY A 907 19.62 28.49 43.01
C GLY A 907 20.37 29.81 42.72
N LYS A 908 20.61 30.15 41.45
CA LYS A 908 21.12 31.48 41.07
C LYS A 908 20.12 32.61 41.36
N GLY A 909 18.82 32.39 41.13
CA GLY A 909 17.76 33.33 41.47
C GLY A 909 17.63 33.56 42.99
N GLU A 910 17.73 32.48 43.77
CA GLU A 910 17.75 32.54 45.24
C GLU A 910 18.98 33.30 45.76
N LEU A 911 20.17 33.06 45.19
CA LEU A 911 21.38 33.84 45.49
C LEU A 911 21.25 35.32 45.11
N LEU A 912 20.63 35.63 43.97
CA LEU A 912 20.35 37.02 43.57
C LEU A 912 19.37 37.69 44.55
N SER A 913 18.29 37.03 44.95
CA SER A 913 17.36 37.56 45.96
C SER A 913 18.04 37.76 47.34
N GLN A 914 18.97 36.88 47.73
CA GLN A 914 19.77 37.06 48.94
C GLN A 914 20.70 38.28 48.83
N LEU A 915 21.37 38.47 47.69
CA LEU A 915 22.21 39.64 47.42
C LEU A 915 21.39 40.93 47.36
N GLU A 916 20.19 40.92 46.77
CA GLU A 916 19.26 42.06 46.76
C GLU A 916 18.84 42.44 48.19
N VAL A 917 18.54 41.47 49.05
CA VAL A 917 18.22 41.71 50.47
C VAL A 917 19.44 42.25 51.22
N GLN A 918 20.65 41.74 50.98
CA GLN A 918 21.88 42.28 51.58
C GLN A 918 22.19 43.70 51.10
N VAL A 919 22.06 43.99 49.80
CA VAL A 919 22.24 45.34 49.24
C VAL A 919 21.19 46.31 49.77
N LYS A 920 19.93 45.87 49.91
CA LYS A 920 18.87 46.66 50.53
C LYS A 920 19.19 46.97 52.00
N HIS A 921 19.56 45.98 52.79
CA HIS A 921 19.93 46.18 54.20
C HIS A 921 21.17 47.08 54.36
N MET A 922 22.17 46.90 53.49
CA MET A 922 23.35 47.76 53.43
C MET A 922 22.95 49.21 53.07
N LYS A 923 22.05 49.41 52.10
CA LYS A 923 21.50 50.73 51.80
C LYS A 923 20.76 51.32 52.99
N GLU A 924 19.88 50.58 53.66
CA GLU A 924 19.19 51.04 54.88
C GLU A 924 20.19 51.41 55.99
N SER A 925 21.34 50.71 56.09
CA SER A 925 22.45 51.06 56.97
C SER A 925 23.17 52.35 56.56
N PHE A 926 23.32 52.62 55.26
CA PHE A 926 23.86 53.89 54.76
C PHE A 926 22.87 55.05 54.95
N ASP A 927 21.61 54.90 54.52
CA ASP A 927 20.54 55.89 54.68
C ASP A 927 20.34 56.30 56.16
N THR A 928 20.54 55.37 57.11
CA THR A 928 20.47 55.68 58.56
C THR A 928 21.75 56.31 59.12
N LYS A 929 22.94 56.01 58.58
CA LYS A 929 24.18 56.73 58.91
C LYS A 929 24.18 58.14 58.34
N GLU A 930 23.72 58.33 57.11
CA GLU A 930 23.59 59.62 56.46
C GLU A 930 22.64 60.54 57.25
N LYS A 931 21.47 60.03 57.66
CA LYS A 931 20.55 60.78 58.53
C LYS A 931 21.20 61.24 59.83
N LYS A 932 21.97 60.38 60.51
CA LYS A 932 22.72 60.75 61.73
C LYS A 932 23.77 61.83 61.45
N LEU A 933 24.56 61.71 60.38
CA LEU A 933 25.56 62.71 60.01
C LEU A 933 24.92 64.05 59.63
N ILE A 934 23.76 64.05 58.98
CA ILE A 934 22.97 65.26 58.70
C ILE A 934 22.45 65.88 60.00
N GLU A 935 21.96 65.06 60.95
CA GLU A 935 21.46 65.53 62.25
C GLU A 935 22.58 66.11 63.13
N GLU A 936 23.75 65.45 63.19
CA GLU A 936 24.96 65.95 63.86
C GLU A 936 25.47 67.26 63.22
N ARG A 937 25.53 67.32 61.88
CA ARG A 937 25.86 68.54 61.13
C ARG A 937 24.90 69.68 61.46
N ASN A 938 23.59 69.42 61.46
CA ASN A 938 22.57 70.42 61.74
C ASN A 938 22.66 70.92 63.20
N LYS A 939 22.93 70.02 64.15
CA LYS A 939 23.17 70.35 65.56
C LYS A 939 24.46 71.18 65.75
N SER A 940 25.53 70.86 65.01
CA SER A 940 26.76 71.64 64.97
C SER A 940 26.53 73.03 64.38
N LEU A 941 25.81 73.14 63.26
CA LEU A 941 25.46 74.43 62.64
C LEU A 941 24.57 75.29 63.56
N GLN A 942 23.65 74.67 64.30
CA GLN A 942 22.81 75.39 65.25
C GLN A 942 23.60 75.88 66.48
N THR A 943 24.55 75.09 66.99
CA THR A 943 25.46 75.56 68.07
C THR A 943 26.42 76.64 67.59
N GLN A 944 26.91 76.57 66.35
CA GLN A 944 27.69 77.65 65.71
C GLN A 944 26.85 78.92 65.57
N ARG A 945 25.60 78.82 65.10
CA ARG A 945 24.68 79.96 64.99
C ARG A 945 24.47 80.64 66.34
N ILE A 946 24.14 79.88 67.39
CA ILE A 946 23.96 80.41 68.75
C ILE A 946 25.24 81.06 69.29
N ALA A 947 26.42 80.54 68.94
CA ALA A 947 27.69 81.15 69.32
C ALA A 947 27.95 82.48 68.57
N MET A 948 27.60 82.58 67.29
CA MET A 948 27.71 83.81 66.50
C MET A 948 26.68 84.86 66.93
N GLU A 949 25.45 84.46 67.25
CA GLU A 949 24.41 85.32 67.82
C GLU A 949 24.90 85.97 69.13
N LYS A 950 25.43 85.18 70.07
CA LYS A 950 26.04 85.70 71.31
C LYS A 950 27.25 86.59 71.09
N LEU A 951 28.05 86.31 70.06
CA LEU A 951 29.23 87.12 69.75
C LEU A 951 28.81 88.48 69.17
N HIS A 952 27.74 88.54 68.36
CA HIS A 952 27.14 89.79 67.94
C HIS A 952 26.44 90.55 69.09
N GLU A 953 25.73 89.88 70.00
CA GLU A 953 25.20 90.51 71.22
C GLU A 953 26.31 91.17 72.06
N MET A 954 27.47 90.50 72.16
CA MET A 954 28.65 91.00 72.87
C MET A 954 29.32 92.16 72.11
N ASP A 955 29.49 92.07 70.79
CA ASP A 955 30.04 93.14 69.96
C ASP A 955 29.18 94.41 70.00
N ASP A 956 27.85 94.25 69.98
CA ASP A 956 26.91 95.39 70.12
C ASP A 956 26.89 95.96 71.55
N ALA A 957 27.13 95.14 72.58
CA ALA A 957 27.34 95.63 73.93
C ALA A 957 28.64 96.44 74.05
N PHE A 958 29.75 95.94 73.49
CA PHE A 958 31.01 96.67 73.42
C PHE A 958 30.89 97.96 72.59
N ARG A 959 30.17 97.93 71.46
CA ARG A 959 29.89 99.11 70.64
C ARG A 959 29.15 100.19 71.44
N LYS A 960 28.05 99.83 72.11
CA LYS A 960 27.28 100.75 72.99
C LYS A 960 28.11 101.27 74.16
N GLN A 961 28.99 100.44 74.74
CA GLN A 961 29.90 100.87 75.79
C GLN A 961 30.93 101.87 75.27
N LEU A 962 31.50 101.64 74.08
CA LEU A 962 32.43 102.55 73.43
C LEU A 962 31.77 103.88 73.04
N GLU A 963 30.56 103.83 72.45
CA GLU A 963 29.75 105.01 72.15
C GLU A 963 29.42 105.82 73.41
N SER A 964 29.08 105.15 74.52
CA SER A 964 28.85 105.79 75.82
C SER A 964 30.11 106.46 76.41
N VAL A 965 31.29 105.82 76.28
CA VAL A 965 32.57 106.40 76.71
C VAL A 965 32.99 107.58 75.83
N LEU A 966 32.79 107.51 74.52
CA LEU A 966 33.04 108.62 73.59
C LEU A 966 32.12 109.82 73.91
N ALA A 967 30.81 109.58 74.08
CA ALA A 967 29.85 110.62 74.44
C ALA A 967 30.14 111.26 75.81
N ALA A 968 30.60 110.47 76.79
CA ALA A 968 31.06 111.00 78.07
C ALA A 968 32.30 111.89 77.91
N HIS A 969 33.28 111.49 77.11
CA HIS A 969 34.49 112.27 76.89
C HIS A 969 34.25 113.54 76.04
N GLU A 970 33.32 113.50 75.07
CA GLU A 970 32.85 114.70 74.37
C GLU A 970 32.18 115.69 75.34
N ALA A 971 31.39 115.20 76.30
CA ALA A 971 30.81 116.04 77.35
C ALA A 971 31.86 116.65 78.29
N GLU A 972 32.90 115.89 78.68
CA GLU A 972 34.05 116.40 79.45
C GLU A 972 34.80 117.50 78.68
N LEU A 973 35.06 117.29 77.38
CA LEU A 973 35.73 118.28 76.53
C LEU A 973 34.92 119.57 76.39
N VAL A 974 33.59 119.48 76.24
CA VAL A 974 32.69 120.63 76.25
C VAL A 974 32.68 121.33 77.61
N GLN A 975 32.65 120.58 78.71
CA GLN A 975 32.71 121.15 80.07
C GLN A 975 34.02 121.90 80.32
N LEU A 976 35.15 121.30 79.92
CA LEU A 976 36.49 121.88 80.11
C LEU A 976 36.71 123.11 79.19
N ALA A 977 36.15 123.10 77.97
CA ALA A 977 36.11 124.28 77.10
C ALA A 977 35.29 125.42 77.74
N ASN A 978 34.10 125.13 78.29
CA ASN A 978 33.28 126.12 78.99
C ASN A 978 33.98 126.70 80.23
N GLU A 979 34.74 125.89 80.98
CA GLU A 979 35.51 126.36 82.13
C GLU A 979 36.72 127.21 81.70
N LYS A 980 37.38 126.88 80.58
CA LYS A 980 38.43 127.73 80.00
C LYS A 980 37.88 129.06 79.47
N GLN A 981 36.69 129.06 78.87
CA GLN A 981 36.01 130.28 78.46
C GLN A 981 35.72 131.21 79.66
N LYS A 982 35.20 130.67 80.78
CA LYS A 982 35.03 131.44 82.02
C LYS A 982 36.35 131.98 82.60
N GLN A 983 37.45 131.23 82.48
CA GLN A 983 38.78 131.71 82.90
C GLN A 983 39.30 132.86 82.02
N ILE A 984 38.94 132.90 80.73
CA ILE A 984 39.24 134.02 79.82
C ILE A 984 38.37 135.23 80.17
N GLU A 985 37.07 135.04 80.42
CA GLU A 985 36.14 136.10 80.81
C GLU A 985 36.57 136.78 82.12
N ALA A 986 36.87 136.00 83.16
CA ALA A 986 37.37 136.51 84.45
C ALA A 986 38.80 137.10 84.39
N ALA A 987 39.56 136.85 83.31
CA ALA A 987 40.81 137.55 83.04
C ALA A 987 40.56 138.90 82.35
N ASN A 988 39.62 138.95 81.40
CA ASN A 988 39.22 140.19 80.71
C ASN A 988 38.58 141.20 81.68
N GLU A 989 37.76 140.74 82.64
CA GLU A 989 37.23 141.61 83.71
C GLU A 989 38.35 142.26 84.53
N LYS A 990 39.42 141.52 84.86
CA LYS A 990 40.57 142.08 85.58
C LYS A 990 41.36 143.09 84.77
N VAL A 991 41.52 142.86 83.46
CA VAL A 991 42.12 143.85 82.56
C VAL A 991 41.27 145.13 82.53
N TYR A 992 39.95 145.01 82.43
CA TYR A 992 39.02 146.15 82.48
C TYR A 992 39.13 146.95 83.79
N CYS A 993 39.23 146.28 84.94
CA CYS A 993 39.47 146.96 86.23
C CYS A 993 40.78 147.75 86.24
N VAL A 994 41.89 147.16 85.74
CA VAL A 994 43.20 147.83 85.69
C VAL A 994 43.20 149.01 84.69
N GLU A 995 42.49 148.91 83.58
CA GLU A 995 42.29 150.04 82.66
C GLU A 995 41.52 151.19 83.33
N GLU A 996 40.49 150.89 84.14
CA GLU A 996 39.70 151.90 84.84
C GLU A 996 40.46 152.54 86.01
N GLU A 997 41.27 151.78 86.76
CA GLU A 997 42.24 152.33 87.73
C GLU A 997 43.25 153.27 87.04
N MET A 998 43.77 152.90 85.87
CA MET A 998 44.71 153.72 85.11
C MET A 998 44.05 155.00 84.56
N ARG A 999 42.76 154.96 84.21
CA ARG A 999 41.97 156.18 83.89
C ARG A 999 41.83 157.10 85.10
N GLN A 1000 41.58 156.57 86.29
CA GLN A 1000 41.49 157.36 87.52
C GLN A 1000 42.83 158.05 87.84
N LEU A 1001 43.96 157.34 87.76
CA LEU A 1001 45.30 157.92 87.94
C LEU A 1001 45.61 159.04 86.94
N LEU A 1002 45.22 158.89 85.67
CA LEU A 1002 45.38 159.94 84.65
C LEU A 1002 44.51 161.17 84.97
N GLN A 1003 43.30 160.98 85.50
CA GLN A 1003 42.41 162.06 85.93
C GLN A 1003 42.97 162.81 87.15
N GLU A 1004 43.58 162.11 88.11
CA GLU A 1004 44.28 162.74 89.24
C GLU A 1004 45.51 163.55 88.80
N MET A 1005 46.32 163.02 87.87
CA MET A 1005 47.44 163.78 87.29
C MET A 1005 46.97 165.05 86.57
N ALA A 1006 45.87 164.98 85.81
CA ALA A 1006 45.28 166.14 85.15
C ALA A 1006 44.80 167.21 86.15
N ASN A 1007 44.19 166.78 87.26
CA ASN A 1007 43.76 167.68 88.34
C ASN A 1007 44.96 168.34 89.05
N ASN A 1008 46.02 167.57 89.35
CA ASN A 1008 47.24 168.09 89.95
C ASN A 1008 47.95 169.11 89.04
N LYS A 1009 48.03 168.85 87.73
CA LYS A 1009 48.56 169.80 86.74
C LYS A 1009 47.79 171.12 86.77
N LYS A 1010 46.45 171.06 86.76
CA LYS A 1010 45.55 172.23 86.81
C LYS A 1010 45.71 173.05 88.10
N ALA A 1011 45.99 172.39 89.23
CA ALA A 1011 46.34 173.07 90.48
C ALA A 1011 47.71 173.77 90.42
N MET A 1012 48.69 173.18 89.73
CA MET A 1012 50.04 173.75 89.53
C MET A 1012 50.01 174.99 88.61
N GLU A 1013 49.29 174.91 87.48
CA GLU A 1013 49.07 176.04 86.56
C GLU A 1013 48.41 177.25 87.27
N ASN A 1014 47.50 176.99 88.23
CA ASN A 1014 46.87 178.03 89.03
C ASN A 1014 47.79 178.64 90.10
N LYS A 1015 48.80 177.91 90.59
CA LYS A 1015 49.88 178.51 91.41
C LYS A 1015 50.78 179.39 90.57
N ILE A 1016 51.16 178.95 89.37
CA ILE A 1016 51.98 179.72 88.43
C ILE A 1016 51.29 181.05 88.07
N ARG A 1017 49.99 181.04 87.72
CA ARG A 1017 49.24 182.29 87.44
C ARG A 1017 49.27 183.30 88.59
N ARG A 1018 49.20 182.86 89.84
CA ARG A 1018 49.29 183.75 91.03
C ARG A 1018 50.69 184.33 91.23
N ILE A 1019 51.73 183.60 90.85
CA ILE A 1019 53.11 184.09 90.83
C ILE A 1019 53.31 185.09 89.68
N THR A 1020 52.69 184.85 88.51
CA THR A 1020 52.74 185.77 87.37
C THR A 1020 52.06 187.11 87.68
N SER A 1021 50.91 187.13 88.35
CA SER A 1021 50.29 188.40 88.77
C SER A 1021 51.12 189.12 89.84
N ALA A 1022 51.71 188.39 90.80
CA ALA A 1022 52.58 188.98 91.82
C ALA A 1022 53.90 189.55 91.28
N LEU A 1023 54.34 189.13 90.08
CA LEU A 1023 55.51 189.69 89.38
C LEU A 1023 55.16 190.88 88.48
N SER A 1024 53.92 190.96 87.98
CA SER A 1024 53.42 192.08 87.16
C SER A 1024 53.50 193.40 87.92
N ASP A 1025 52.93 193.44 89.13
CA ASP A 1025 52.62 194.71 89.79
C ASP A 1025 53.83 195.31 90.52
N ILE A 1026 54.90 194.53 90.71
CA ILE A 1026 56.23 195.02 91.15
C ILE A 1026 56.95 195.77 90.01
N GLN A 1027 56.49 195.62 88.76
CA GLN A 1027 57.15 196.16 87.57
C GLN A 1027 56.49 197.46 87.04
N GLN A 1028 55.66 198.14 87.86
CA GLN A 1028 54.99 199.39 87.49
C GLN A 1028 55.07 200.52 88.55
N ASP A 1029 56.07 200.45 89.44
CA ASP A 1029 56.57 201.61 90.24
C ASP A 1029 57.85 202.22 89.60
N LEU A 1030 58.00 202.04 88.28
CA LEU A 1030 59.02 202.61 87.38
C LEU A 1030 58.40 202.92 86.00
#